data_AF-A0A1I0CVU0-F1
#
_entry.id   AF-A0A1I0CVU0-F1
#
_cell.length_a   1.000
_cell.length_b   1.000
_cell.length_c   1.000
_cell.angle_alpha   90.00
_cell.angle_beta   90.00
_cell.angle_gamma   90.00
#
_symmetry.space_group_name_H-M   'P 1'
#
loop_
_entity.id
_entity.type
_entity.pdbx_description
1 polymer ?
#
loop_
_entity_poly.entity_id
_entity_poly.type
_entity_poly.pdbx_seq_one_letter_code
_entity_poly.pdbx_strand_id
1 'polypeptide(L)'
;MSENVLPYMDLKELEKKIENSLIKIRSSISKADPLIIMVQLHVLKFLNHFGDIEASVHGDISPFENKMIDITQSLIVSSEINTGTGYLDKNEINEYMEELNSLYTAATIYVNIAPKDDLIKYSQGMQMNVSGTMYPYFEKAHFTDMLSPYTDLFNKIFGITSVDLVDGLLAISRRLRTMGFMEALLDSGASPEDEMSEEVFLNLAEYFNVESITGWPVEFIKELSLQQGECNDFYADDIQVMIKEAPIKYKPIIGIGGKYYCFSVDNLIDNFYRTVLRAVRRKKESVSNKINDIQKDLSEELPFKLFKTILPTAIMYQNIFYKAPVGANGKNEWCECDGIILFDDVMIIIEVKGGALSPVSPFSDEEAYKKSLNDLAKNPYEQSVRLYEEYMRAGKIEIYQKESKKRYKLIDAIENSEFIQACCVTLDDFNEIASQIEKTEFIQNSDLPVWCISINDLRVYPELFDSPSLFLNYLYQRSHAIRNPYIKLNDELDHLGMYFAYNDYSTRIREIVNEEDDIGEIYIASHRDEIDDYMARKINSDLEDEEGESFLDLLIGPAPKPKQEMEFMLEQLINLLDGTRDYLCIRAARYLLLLDSNTRGNLSDFLSSRSRKLLEFRRRKAILTPYMALNYKTEDRIRELPIISIFLLHASNKVFKDVVQRKRFLMERVVYEDEPTYCVLVGINNNKEFKKVITNIIGPEQFQALPESAYRQIKATREKVSESRNIKEFE
;
A
#
# COMPACT_ATOMS: atom_id res chain seq x y z
N MET A 1 11.31 23.99 1.24
CA MET A 1 11.20 25.18 0.34
C MET A 1 11.74 26.43 1.02
N SER A 2 12.62 27.19 0.36
CA SER A 2 13.19 28.45 0.89
C SER A 2 12.15 29.58 0.96
N GLU A 3 12.04 30.24 2.12
CA GLU A 3 11.03 31.25 2.52
C GLU A 3 10.93 32.54 1.68
N ASN A 4 11.43 32.63 0.45
CA ASN A 4 11.61 33.95 -0.18
C ASN A 4 11.21 34.10 -1.66
N VAL A 5 10.23 33.34 -2.16
CA VAL A 5 9.60 33.68 -3.47
C VAL A 5 8.12 33.28 -3.55
N LEU A 6 7.27 33.86 -2.70
CA LEU A 6 5.87 34.13 -3.04
C LEU A 6 5.67 35.63 -2.77
N PRO A 7 5.18 36.44 -3.74
CA PRO A 7 4.87 37.84 -3.46
C PRO A 7 3.96 37.87 -2.23
N TYR A 8 4.23 38.75 -1.27
CA TYR A 8 3.46 38.90 -0.02
C TYR A 8 1.96 39.10 -0.32
N MET A 9 1.23 38.01 -0.56
CA MET A 9 -0.22 38.01 -0.70
C MET A 9 -0.79 38.03 0.71
N ASP A 10 -1.61 39.04 0.98
CA ASP A 10 -2.29 39.16 2.26
C ASP A 10 -3.35 38.05 2.38
N LEU A 11 -3.43 37.38 3.53
CA LEU A 11 -4.44 36.35 3.82
C LEU A 11 -5.86 36.88 3.58
N LYS A 12 -6.12 38.15 3.93
CA LYS A 12 -7.41 38.80 3.68
C LYS A 12 -7.72 38.99 2.20
N GLU A 13 -6.69 39.20 1.38
CA GLU A 13 -6.86 39.29 -0.07
C GLU A 13 -7.24 37.92 -0.65
N LEU A 14 -6.63 36.84 -0.14
CA LEU A 14 -6.96 35.46 -0.54
C LEU A 14 -8.38 35.07 -0.09
N GLU A 15 -8.76 35.35 1.15
CA GLU A 15 -10.12 35.13 1.67
C GLU A 15 -11.16 35.82 0.77
N LYS A 16 -10.90 37.09 0.43
CA LYS A 16 -11.76 37.84 -0.49
C LYS A 16 -11.78 37.26 -1.90
N LYS A 17 -10.67 36.71 -2.40
CA LYS A 17 -10.65 36.03 -3.71
C LYS A 17 -11.50 34.76 -3.69
N ILE A 18 -11.37 33.95 -2.64
CA ILE A 18 -12.15 32.73 -2.41
C ILE A 18 -13.65 33.07 -2.35
N GLU A 19 -14.04 34.05 -1.53
CA GLU A 19 -15.42 34.54 -1.44
C GLU A 19 -15.97 34.98 -2.80
N ASN A 20 -15.23 35.82 -3.54
CA ASN A 20 -15.68 36.30 -4.84
C ASN A 20 -15.85 35.17 -5.87
N SER A 21 -14.92 34.21 -5.92
CA SER A 21 -15.05 33.07 -6.82
C SER A 21 -16.24 32.19 -6.44
N LEU A 22 -16.47 31.92 -5.15
CA LEU A 22 -17.65 31.17 -4.70
C LEU A 22 -18.97 31.86 -5.06
N ILE A 23 -19.06 33.19 -4.93
CA ILE A 23 -20.23 33.97 -5.35
C ILE A 23 -20.51 33.79 -6.84
N LYS A 24 -19.47 33.87 -7.68
CA LYS A 24 -19.60 33.72 -9.14
C LYS A 24 -19.95 32.29 -9.55
N ILE A 25 -19.34 31.29 -8.92
CA ILE A 25 -19.66 29.87 -9.10
C ILE A 25 -21.13 29.62 -8.78
N ARG A 26 -21.63 30.10 -7.64
CA ARG A 26 -23.05 29.95 -7.26
C ARG A 26 -23.99 30.70 -8.19
N SER A 27 -23.62 31.89 -8.62
CA SER A 27 -24.37 32.65 -9.63
C SER A 27 -24.51 31.83 -10.91
N SER A 28 -23.45 31.17 -11.36
CA SER A 28 -23.46 30.29 -12.53
C SER A 28 -24.35 29.06 -12.28
N ILE A 29 -24.18 28.34 -11.17
CA ILE A 29 -25.04 27.20 -10.79
C ILE A 29 -26.52 27.60 -10.78
N SER A 30 -26.85 28.81 -10.34
CA SER A 30 -28.25 29.29 -10.28
C SER A 30 -28.93 29.47 -11.63
N LYS A 31 -28.17 29.60 -12.72
CA LYS A 31 -28.73 29.80 -14.07
C LYS A 31 -29.21 28.50 -14.72
N ALA A 32 -28.69 27.36 -14.29
CA ALA A 32 -28.92 26.05 -14.90
C ALA A 32 -29.76 25.13 -14.00
N ASP A 33 -30.35 24.11 -14.61
CA ASP A 33 -30.94 22.99 -13.89
C ASP A 33 -29.83 22.18 -13.17
N PRO A 34 -29.99 21.81 -11.88
CA PRO A 34 -28.96 21.11 -11.11
C PRO A 34 -28.57 19.75 -11.68
N LEU A 35 -29.49 19.06 -12.35
CA LEU A 35 -29.19 17.78 -12.96
C LEU A 35 -28.37 17.99 -14.23
N ILE A 36 -28.76 18.97 -15.05
CA ILE A 36 -28.09 19.30 -16.29
C ILE A 36 -26.64 19.74 -16.03
N ILE A 37 -26.39 20.64 -15.07
CA ILE A 37 -25.02 21.10 -14.78
C ILE A 37 -24.11 19.95 -14.32
N MET A 38 -24.62 19.00 -13.54
CA MET A 38 -23.85 17.83 -13.12
C MET A 38 -23.48 16.92 -14.30
N VAL A 39 -24.42 16.73 -15.24
CA VAL A 39 -24.14 16.01 -16.50
C VAL A 39 -23.14 16.78 -17.36
N GLN A 40 -23.27 18.10 -17.51
CA GLN A 40 -22.33 18.95 -18.26
C GLN A 40 -20.91 18.81 -17.74
N LEU A 41 -20.72 18.92 -16.42
CA LEU A 41 -19.41 18.77 -15.80
C LEU A 41 -18.85 17.36 -15.95
N HIS A 42 -19.69 16.32 -15.89
CA HIS A 42 -19.23 14.95 -16.14
C HIS A 42 -18.79 14.76 -17.60
N VAL A 43 -19.55 15.27 -18.58
CA VAL A 43 -19.17 15.24 -20.00
C VAL A 43 -17.85 15.97 -20.23
N LEU A 44 -17.67 17.15 -19.62
CA LEU A 44 -16.40 17.88 -19.68
C LEU A 44 -15.25 17.10 -19.07
N LYS A 45 -15.45 16.50 -17.88
CA LYS A 45 -14.44 15.62 -17.27
C LYS A 45 -14.07 14.54 -18.26
N PHE A 46 -15.07 13.80 -18.74
CA PHE A 46 -14.87 12.68 -19.63
C PHE A 46 -14.09 13.07 -20.89
N LEU A 47 -14.47 14.17 -21.57
CA LEU A 47 -13.81 14.62 -22.80
C LEU A 47 -12.39 15.14 -22.58
N ASN A 48 -12.12 15.82 -21.46
CA ASN A 48 -10.78 16.33 -21.14
C ASN A 48 -9.77 15.20 -20.87
N HIS A 49 -10.25 14.08 -20.30
CA HIS A 49 -9.42 12.92 -20.01
C HIS A 49 -9.40 11.92 -21.18
N PHE A 50 -10.18 12.17 -22.24
CA PHE A 50 -10.32 11.26 -23.37
C PHE A 50 -9.00 11.10 -24.13
N GLY A 51 -8.43 9.89 -24.09
CA GLY A 51 -7.16 9.56 -24.75
C GLY A 51 -5.92 9.72 -23.85
N ASP A 52 -6.09 10.23 -22.63
CA ASP A 52 -5.05 10.23 -21.60
C ASP A 52 -5.35 9.09 -20.61
N ILE A 53 -4.65 7.97 -20.79
CA ILE A 53 -4.86 6.76 -19.99
C ILE A 53 -4.49 7.01 -18.53
N GLU A 54 -3.40 7.74 -18.30
CA GLU A 54 -2.91 8.07 -16.96
C GLU A 54 -3.94 8.95 -16.25
N ALA A 55 -4.42 10.00 -16.91
CA ALA A 55 -5.46 10.84 -16.36
C ALA A 55 -6.83 10.12 -16.21
N SER A 56 -7.19 9.21 -17.12
CA SER A 56 -8.44 8.45 -17.05
C SER A 56 -8.47 7.42 -15.91
N VAL A 57 -7.29 6.95 -15.49
CA VAL A 57 -7.13 5.96 -14.41
C VAL A 57 -6.91 6.63 -13.07
N HIS A 58 -6.03 7.65 -13.02
CA HIS A 58 -5.63 8.31 -11.78
C HIS A 58 -6.53 9.49 -11.43
N GLY A 59 -7.12 10.13 -12.45
CA GLY A 59 -7.95 11.31 -12.24
C GLY A 59 -7.22 12.42 -11.50
N ASP A 60 -5.89 12.52 -11.61
CA ASP A 60 -5.01 13.42 -10.84
C ASP A 60 -4.23 14.38 -11.77
N ILE A 61 -4.94 15.05 -12.70
CA ILE A 61 -4.34 16.09 -13.56
C ILE A 61 -4.16 17.40 -12.78
N SER A 62 -5.25 17.85 -12.14
CA SER A 62 -5.26 19.10 -11.38
C SER A 62 -6.35 19.07 -10.29
N PRO A 63 -6.11 19.63 -9.09
CA PRO A 63 -7.06 19.53 -7.98
C PRO A 63 -8.50 19.96 -8.30
N PHE A 64 -8.66 21.01 -9.12
CA PHE A 64 -10.00 21.52 -9.45
C PHE A 64 -10.73 20.58 -10.42
N GLU A 65 -10.07 19.95 -11.38
CA GLU A 65 -10.71 18.99 -12.31
C GLU A 65 -11.14 17.72 -11.59
N ASN A 66 -10.36 17.31 -10.58
CA ASN A 66 -10.64 16.10 -9.81
C ASN A 66 -11.88 16.30 -8.95
N LYS A 67 -11.97 17.47 -8.29
CA LYS A 67 -13.00 17.81 -7.31
C LYS A 67 -14.17 18.64 -7.87
N MET A 68 -14.19 19.02 -9.15
CA MET A 68 -15.24 19.91 -9.69
C MET A 68 -16.65 19.34 -9.47
N ILE A 69 -16.84 18.03 -9.67
CA ILE A 69 -18.14 17.36 -9.47
C ILE A 69 -18.51 17.42 -7.98
N ASP A 70 -17.54 17.14 -7.10
CA ASP A 70 -17.72 17.09 -5.65
C ASP A 70 -18.11 18.45 -5.07
N ILE A 71 -17.38 19.51 -5.41
CA ILE A 71 -17.65 20.86 -4.92
C ILE A 71 -18.98 21.39 -5.47
N THR A 72 -19.29 21.13 -6.75
CA THR A 72 -20.57 21.54 -7.35
C THR A 72 -21.74 20.86 -6.68
N GLN A 73 -21.68 19.53 -6.51
CA GLN A 73 -22.71 18.78 -5.81
C GLN A 73 -22.89 19.28 -4.38
N SER A 74 -21.78 19.54 -3.68
CA SER A 74 -21.78 20.09 -2.32
C SER A 74 -22.46 21.46 -2.26
N LEU A 75 -22.22 22.34 -3.23
CA LEU A 75 -22.88 23.65 -3.30
C LEU A 75 -24.39 23.54 -3.60
N ILE A 76 -24.80 22.61 -4.46
CA ILE A 76 -26.22 22.34 -4.78
C ILE A 76 -26.97 21.84 -3.55
N VAL A 77 -26.43 20.85 -2.83
CA VAL A 77 -27.10 20.31 -1.62
C VAL A 77 -27.06 21.26 -0.44
N SER A 78 -26.21 22.28 -0.47
CA SER A 78 -26.04 23.25 0.62
C SER A 78 -26.74 24.59 0.40
N SER A 79 -27.32 24.82 -0.78
CA SER A 79 -28.00 26.09 -1.08
C SER A 79 -29.41 25.86 -1.62
N GLU A 80 -30.38 26.59 -1.07
CA GLU A 80 -31.74 26.72 -1.62
C GLU A 80 -31.78 27.60 -2.89
N ILE A 81 -30.78 27.49 -3.77
CA ILE A 81 -30.69 28.30 -4.97
C ILE A 81 -31.95 28.07 -5.83
N ASN A 82 -32.65 29.16 -6.18
CA ASN A 82 -33.63 29.13 -7.27
C ASN A 82 -32.87 28.83 -8.55
N THR A 83 -32.90 27.56 -8.95
CA THR A 83 -32.20 27.10 -10.13
C THR A 83 -33.01 27.45 -11.37
N GLY A 84 -32.29 27.81 -12.43
CA GLY A 84 -32.89 27.93 -13.75
C GLY A 84 -33.40 26.58 -14.26
N THR A 85 -33.89 26.60 -15.49
CA THR A 85 -34.44 25.40 -16.15
C THR A 85 -33.60 24.95 -17.35
N GLY A 86 -32.56 25.71 -17.70
CA GLY A 86 -31.72 25.44 -18.87
C GLY A 86 -30.32 24.94 -18.52
N TYR A 87 -29.38 25.13 -19.43
CA TYR A 87 -27.97 24.71 -19.32
C TYR A 87 -27.03 25.93 -19.37
N LEU A 88 -25.78 25.75 -18.94
CA LEU A 88 -24.75 26.77 -19.15
C LEU A 88 -24.23 26.71 -20.58
N ASP A 89 -24.24 27.83 -21.30
CA ASP A 89 -23.66 27.88 -22.65
C ASP A 89 -22.13 27.71 -22.62
N LYS A 90 -21.51 27.58 -23.79
CA LYS A 90 -20.07 27.33 -23.89
C LYS A 90 -19.21 28.42 -23.23
N ASN A 91 -19.62 29.68 -23.24
CA ASN A 91 -18.86 30.74 -22.58
C ASN A 91 -19.08 30.69 -21.07
N GLU A 92 -20.33 30.49 -20.63
CA GLU A 92 -20.67 30.40 -19.21
C GLU A 92 -19.98 29.21 -18.52
N ILE A 93 -19.90 28.06 -19.19
CA ILE A 93 -19.21 26.88 -18.64
C ILE A 93 -17.70 27.09 -18.60
N ASN A 94 -17.10 27.79 -19.57
CA ASN A 94 -15.68 28.13 -19.53
C ASN A 94 -15.37 29.11 -18.39
N GLU A 95 -16.20 30.15 -18.22
CA GLU A 95 -16.10 31.09 -17.09
C GLU A 95 -16.23 30.35 -15.75
N TYR A 96 -17.15 29.38 -15.67
CA TYR A 96 -17.31 28.53 -14.49
C TYR A 96 -16.03 27.75 -14.15
N MET A 97 -15.40 27.12 -15.16
CA MET A 97 -14.15 26.37 -15.00
C MET A 97 -12.97 27.28 -14.61
N GLU A 98 -12.87 28.47 -15.20
CA GLU A 98 -11.85 29.46 -14.82
C GLU A 98 -12.00 29.91 -13.35
N GLU A 99 -13.24 30.15 -12.90
CA GLU A 99 -13.51 30.51 -11.51
C GLU A 99 -13.25 29.37 -10.52
N LEU A 100 -13.52 28.12 -10.90
CA LEU A 100 -13.12 26.94 -10.12
C LEU A 100 -11.59 26.86 -9.98
N ASN A 101 -10.85 26.99 -11.08
CA ASN A 101 -9.39 26.98 -11.02
C ASN A 101 -8.85 28.12 -10.13
N SER A 102 -9.42 29.33 -10.25
CA SER A 102 -9.11 30.49 -9.40
C SER A 102 -9.38 30.19 -7.92
N LEU A 103 -10.52 29.56 -7.60
CA LEU A 103 -10.89 29.17 -6.24
C LEU A 103 -9.87 28.20 -5.63
N TYR A 104 -9.55 27.09 -6.32
CA TYR A 104 -8.61 26.09 -5.84
C TYR A 104 -7.18 26.63 -5.72
N THR A 105 -6.76 27.47 -6.67
CA THR A 105 -5.46 28.15 -6.61
C THR A 105 -5.38 29.06 -5.38
N ALA A 106 -6.40 29.91 -5.16
CA ALA A 106 -6.42 30.80 -4.00
C ALA A 106 -6.46 30.03 -2.67
N ALA A 107 -7.26 28.96 -2.59
CA ALA A 107 -7.34 28.10 -1.41
C ALA A 107 -6.01 27.38 -1.12
N THR A 108 -5.34 26.87 -2.15
CA THR A 108 -4.03 26.22 -2.01
C THR A 108 -2.97 27.19 -1.50
N ILE A 109 -2.93 28.41 -2.04
CA ILE A 109 -2.01 29.45 -1.54
C ILE A 109 -2.37 29.81 -0.09
N TYR A 110 -3.66 29.98 0.22
CA TYR A 110 -4.13 30.28 1.59
C TYR A 110 -3.64 29.25 2.59
N VAL A 111 -3.82 27.95 2.30
CA VAL A 111 -3.37 26.85 3.15
C VAL A 111 -1.86 26.87 3.38
N ASN A 112 -1.08 27.16 2.34
CA ASN A 112 0.38 27.18 2.44
C ASN A 112 0.93 28.37 3.24
N ILE A 113 0.29 29.54 3.19
CA ILE A 113 0.77 30.74 3.89
C ILE A 113 0.11 30.98 5.26
N ALA A 114 -1.00 30.29 5.56
CA ALA A 114 -1.68 30.40 6.84
C ALA A 114 -0.71 30.05 8.00
N PRO A 115 -0.80 30.74 9.16
CA PRO A 115 0.10 30.53 10.29
C PRO A 115 -0.28 29.26 11.07
N LYS A 116 -0.14 28.12 10.42
CA LYS A 116 -0.43 26.77 10.91
C LYS A 116 0.85 25.92 10.93
N ASP A 117 0.85 24.86 11.72
CA ASP A 117 1.88 23.81 11.70
C ASP A 117 1.97 23.16 10.30
N ASP A 118 3.16 22.79 9.85
CA ASP A 118 3.36 22.24 8.50
C ASP A 118 2.62 20.92 8.30
N LEU A 119 2.46 20.12 9.36
CA LEU A 119 1.62 18.93 9.33
C LEU A 119 0.16 19.28 8.98
N ILE A 120 -0.36 20.35 9.56
CA ILE A 120 -1.75 20.80 9.35
C ILE A 120 -1.93 21.33 7.93
N LYS A 121 -0.98 22.13 7.44
CA LYS A 121 -0.95 22.61 6.04
C LYS A 121 -0.94 21.45 5.05
N TYR A 122 -0.06 20.49 5.27
CA TYR A 122 0.06 19.30 4.43
C TYR A 122 -1.24 18.48 4.43
N SER A 123 -1.79 18.19 5.61
CA SER A 123 -3.07 17.47 5.76
C SER A 123 -4.20 18.11 4.97
N GLN A 124 -4.33 19.43 5.10
CA GLN A 124 -5.39 20.18 4.41
C GLN A 124 -5.17 20.24 2.91
N GLY A 125 -3.92 20.41 2.47
CA GLY A 125 -3.54 20.34 1.06
C GLY A 125 -3.97 19.02 0.43
N MET A 126 -3.71 17.90 1.11
CA MET A 126 -4.10 16.58 0.62
C MET A 126 -5.61 16.39 0.55
N GLN A 127 -6.37 16.85 1.55
CA GLN A 127 -7.83 16.80 1.50
C GLN A 127 -8.44 17.55 0.31
N MET A 128 -7.81 18.65 -0.12
CA MET A 128 -8.27 19.43 -1.27
C MET A 128 -7.93 18.78 -2.62
N ASN A 129 -6.91 17.92 -2.67
CA ASN A 129 -6.34 17.44 -3.93
C ASN A 129 -6.66 15.97 -4.20
N VAL A 130 -6.65 15.11 -3.18
CA VAL A 130 -6.66 13.65 -3.34
C VAL A 130 -8.08 13.07 -3.22
N SER A 131 -8.41 12.13 -4.10
CA SER A 131 -9.59 11.24 -4.05
C SER A 131 -9.23 9.89 -4.65
N GLY A 132 -10.04 8.86 -4.42
CA GLY A 132 -9.85 7.56 -5.08
C GLY A 132 -8.71 6.78 -4.44
N THR A 133 -8.83 6.50 -3.14
CA THR A 133 -7.74 5.89 -2.36
C THR A 133 -7.60 4.39 -2.58
N MET A 134 -8.51 3.77 -3.33
CA MET A 134 -8.52 2.34 -3.60
C MET A 134 -8.49 2.06 -5.10
N TYR A 135 -7.58 1.19 -5.53
CA TYR A 135 -7.62 0.69 -6.91
C TYR A 135 -8.91 -0.09 -7.18
N PRO A 136 -9.62 0.20 -8.30
CA PRO A 136 -10.88 -0.47 -8.61
C PRO A 136 -10.77 -2.01 -8.68
N TYR A 137 -9.59 -2.55 -9.01
CA TYR A 137 -9.30 -3.99 -8.99
C TYR A 137 -9.63 -4.64 -7.64
N PHE A 138 -9.43 -3.93 -6.53
CA PHE A 138 -9.67 -4.46 -5.18
C PHE A 138 -11.08 -4.20 -4.65
N GLU A 139 -11.90 -3.37 -5.29
CA GLU A 139 -13.23 -2.97 -4.78
C GLU A 139 -14.09 -4.18 -4.43
N LYS A 140 -14.19 -5.18 -5.33
CA LYS A 140 -15.01 -6.37 -5.10
C LYS A 140 -14.56 -7.13 -3.86
N ALA A 141 -13.27 -7.41 -3.75
CA ALA A 141 -12.70 -8.15 -2.62
C ALA A 141 -12.84 -7.35 -1.32
N HIS A 142 -12.55 -6.04 -1.37
CA HIS A 142 -12.67 -5.13 -0.24
C HIS A 142 -14.10 -5.08 0.29
N PHE A 143 -15.08 -4.72 -0.54
CA PHE A 143 -16.46 -4.55 -0.06
C PHE A 143 -17.12 -5.87 0.31
N THR A 144 -16.75 -6.99 -0.33
CA THR A 144 -17.21 -8.31 0.10
C THR A 144 -16.71 -8.63 1.51
N ASP A 145 -15.43 -8.44 1.76
CA ASP A 145 -14.83 -8.63 3.08
C ASP A 145 -15.48 -7.72 4.13
N MET A 146 -15.65 -6.44 3.78
CA MET A 146 -16.10 -5.41 4.72
C MET A 146 -17.60 -5.46 5.01
N LEU A 147 -18.44 -5.86 4.06
CA LEU A 147 -19.90 -5.78 4.18
C LEU A 147 -20.56 -7.15 4.46
N SER A 148 -19.94 -8.27 4.09
CA SER A 148 -20.56 -9.59 4.28
C SER A 148 -20.93 -9.93 5.73
N PRO A 149 -20.16 -9.55 6.77
CA PRO A 149 -20.53 -9.83 8.15
C PRO A 149 -21.81 -9.11 8.63
N TYR A 150 -22.25 -8.09 7.88
CA TYR A 150 -23.40 -7.26 8.20
C TYR A 150 -24.68 -7.68 7.47
N THR A 151 -24.66 -8.73 6.63
CA THR A 151 -25.78 -9.11 5.74
C THR A 151 -27.12 -9.27 6.48
N ASP A 152 -27.11 -9.88 7.67
CA ASP A 152 -28.32 -10.05 8.49
C ASP A 152 -28.92 -8.70 8.94
N LEU A 153 -28.06 -7.71 9.21
CA LEU A 153 -28.50 -6.37 9.61
C LEU A 153 -29.07 -5.61 8.42
N PHE A 154 -28.42 -5.69 7.26
CA PHE A 154 -28.90 -5.06 6.02
C PHE A 154 -30.25 -5.62 5.61
N ASN A 155 -30.40 -6.95 5.61
CA ASN A 155 -31.66 -7.60 5.23
C ASN A 155 -32.80 -7.19 6.18
N LYS A 156 -32.53 -7.20 7.49
CA LYS A 156 -33.54 -6.82 8.50
C LYS A 156 -33.98 -5.35 8.41
N ILE A 157 -33.11 -4.44 8.01
CA ILE A 157 -33.37 -2.99 8.07
C ILE A 157 -33.85 -2.46 6.70
N PHE A 158 -33.23 -2.91 5.63
CA PHE A 158 -33.44 -2.39 4.28
C PHE A 158 -33.98 -3.44 3.30
N GLY A 159 -34.03 -4.73 3.67
CA GLY A 159 -34.47 -5.79 2.77
C GLY A 159 -33.48 -6.12 1.65
N ILE A 160 -32.19 -5.82 1.85
CA ILE A 160 -31.10 -6.03 0.89
C ILE A 160 -29.99 -6.88 1.52
N THR A 161 -29.34 -7.76 0.75
CA THR A 161 -28.19 -8.52 1.24
C THR A 161 -26.88 -7.76 1.02
N SER A 162 -25.80 -8.18 1.69
CA SER A 162 -24.47 -7.66 1.40
C SER A 162 -24.02 -7.93 -0.04
N VAL A 163 -24.48 -9.02 -0.66
CA VAL A 163 -24.13 -9.36 -2.05
C VAL A 163 -24.78 -8.36 -3.01
N ASP A 164 -26.08 -8.11 -2.87
CA ASP A 164 -26.80 -7.13 -3.69
C ASP A 164 -26.21 -5.71 -3.54
N LEU A 165 -25.75 -5.37 -2.31
CA LEU A 165 -25.06 -4.12 -2.05
C LEU A 165 -23.72 -4.03 -2.79
N VAL A 166 -22.89 -5.07 -2.72
CA VAL A 166 -21.59 -5.07 -3.41
C VAL A 166 -21.79 -5.06 -4.92
N ASP A 167 -22.70 -5.89 -5.45
CA ASP A 167 -22.96 -5.98 -6.88
C ASP A 167 -23.48 -4.66 -7.46
N GLY A 168 -24.40 -3.98 -6.75
CA GLY A 168 -24.88 -2.65 -7.16
C GLY A 168 -23.77 -1.59 -7.12
N LEU A 169 -22.90 -1.61 -6.11
CA LEU A 169 -21.78 -0.67 -6.01
C LEU A 169 -20.80 -0.86 -7.17
N LEU A 170 -20.45 -2.12 -7.46
CA LEU A 170 -19.60 -2.46 -8.59
C LEU A 170 -20.26 -2.11 -9.92
N ALA A 171 -21.59 -2.24 -10.05
CA ALA A 171 -22.30 -1.80 -11.24
C ALA A 171 -22.17 -0.28 -11.47
N ILE A 172 -22.27 0.53 -10.40
CA ILE A 172 -21.99 1.97 -10.49
C ILE A 172 -20.53 2.21 -10.90
N SER A 173 -19.58 1.57 -10.21
CA SER A 173 -18.15 1.76 -10.47
C SER A 173 -17.78 1.45 -11.92
N ARG A 174 -18.20 0.27 -12.43
CA ARG A 174 -18.01 -0.11 -13.84
C ARG A 174 -18.65 0.89 -14.78
N ARG A 175 -19.89 1.31 -14.52
CA ARG A 175 -20.62 2.21 -15.42
C ARG A 175 -19.93 3.58 -15.52
N LEU A 176 -19.37 4.10 -14.42
CA LEU A 176 -18.74 5.42 -14.40
C LEU A 176 -17.25 5.42 -14.79
N ARG A 177 -16.58 4.26 -14.82
CA ARG A 177 -15.15 4.14 -15.18
C ARG A 177 -14.90 3.48 -16.54
N THR A 178 -15.93 3.04 -17.26
CA THR A 178 -15.79 2.39 -18.57
C THR A 178 -16.17 3.30 -19.73
N MET A 179 -15.79 2.88 -20.95
CA MET A 179 -16.20 3.52 -22.21
C MET A 179 -17.72 3.45 -22.47
N GLY A 180 -18.52 2.79 -21.62
CA GLY A 180 -19.97 2.76 -21.75
C GLY A 180 -20.62 4.16 -21.74
N PHE A 181 -19.94 5.16 -21.15
CA PHE A 181 -20.44 6.54 -21.21
C PHE A 181 -20.32 7.14 -22.62
N MET A 182 -19.32 6.74 -23.41
CA MET A 182 -19.22 7.16 -24.82
C MET A 182 -20.37 6.62 -25.65
N GLU A 183 -20.75 5.36 -25.45
CA GLU A 183 -21.90 4.77 -26.11
C GLU A 183 -23.17 5.53 -25.75
N ALA A 184 -23.36 5.81 -24.44
CA ALA A 184 -24.50 6.62 -23.98
C ALA A 184 -24.50 8.03 -24.58
N LEU A 185 -23.33 8.67 -24.71
CA LEU A 185 -23.18 9.99 -25.33
C LEU A 185 -23.59 9.95 -26.81
N LEU A 186 -23.10 8.96 -27.57
CA LEU A 186 -23.45 8.80 -28.99
C LEU A 186 -24.94 8.46 -29.19
N ASP A 187 -25.49 7.57 -28.37
CA ASP A 187 -26.90 7.16 -28.42
C ASP A 187 -27.86 8.29 -28.01
N SER A 188 -27.40 9.24 -27.20
CA SER A 188 -28.18 10.42 -26.83
C SER A 188 -28.38 11.41 -27.99
N GLY A 189 -27.69 11.20 -29.12
CA GLY A 189 -27.71 12.10 -30.27
C GLY A 189 -26.77 13.29 -30.13
N ALA A 190 -25.81 13.23 -29.20
CA ALA A 190 -24.78 14.25 -29.06
C ALA A 190 -23.84 14.24 -30.27
N SER A 191 -23.63 15.41 -30.87
CA SER A 191 -22.68 15.64 -31.96
C SER A 191 -21.47 16.39 -31.40
N PRO A 192 -20.22 15.97 -31.69
CA PRO A 192 -19.04 16.72 -31.28
C PRO A 192 -18.98 18.15 -31.86
N GLU A 193 -19.73 18.41 -32.92
CA GLU A 193 -19.73 19.69 -33.66
C GLU A 193 -20.85 20.65 -33.23
N ASP A 194 -21.90 20.15 -32.54
CA ASP A 194 -23.09 20.93 -32.18
C ASP A 194 -23.25 21.07 -30.66
N GLU A 195 -23.86 22.17 -30.20
CA GLU A 195 -24.26 22.28 -28.79
C GLU A 195 -25.37 21.27 -28.47
N MET A 196 -25.20 20.55 -27.35
CA MET A 196 -26.20 19.59 -26.87
C MET A 196 -27.45 20.33 -26.37
N SER A 197 -28.62 19.80 -26.71
CA SER A 197 -29.89 20.35 -26.22
C SER A 197 -30.22 19.89 -24.79
N GLU A 198 -31.12 20.60 -24.11
CA GLU A 198 -31.62 20.24 -22.78
C GLU A 198 -32.15 18.80 -22.72
N GLU A 199 -32.86 18.34 -23.76
CA GLU A 199 -33.39 16.98 -23.85
C GLU A 199 -32.27 15.93 -23.86
N VAL A 200 -31.16 16.21 -24.54
CA VAL A 200 -29.98 15.33 -24.58
C VAL A 200 -29.35 15.21 -23.19
N PHE A 201 -29.17 16.33 -22.48
CA PHE A 201 -28.63 16.30 -21.12
C PHE A 201 -29.51 15.53 -20.14
N LEU A 202 -30.84 15.73 -20.20
CA LEU A 202 -31.78 15.02 -19.35
C LEU A 202 -31.81 13.51 -19.66
N ASN A 203 -31.69 13.11 -20.93
CA ASN A 203 -31.58 11.71 -21.30
C ASN A 203 -30.29 11.08 -20.77
N LEU A 204 -29.17 11.80 -20.86
CA LEU A 204 -27.88 11.35 -20.30
C LEU A 204 -27.89 11.24 -18.78
N ALA A 205 -28.69 12.04 -18.09
CA ALA A 205 -28.81 11.96 -16.64
C ALA A 205 -29.26 10.57 -16.14
N GLU A 206 -30.05 9.83 -16.93
CA GLU A 206 -30.45 8.46 -16.61
C GLU A 206 -29.27 7.49 -16.56
N TYR A 207 -28.13 7.84 -17.18
CA TYR A 207 -26.90 7.06 -17.07
C TYR A 207 -26.37 6.99 -15.62
N PHE A 208 -26.70 8.00 -14.81
CA PHE A 208 -26.25 8.14 -13.41
C PHE A 208 -27.32 7.69 -12.40
N ASN A 209 -28.47 7.20 -12.85
CA ASN A 209 -29.60 6.87 -12.00
C ASN A 209 -29.32 5.63 -11.15
N VAL A 210 -29.14 5.83 -9.83
CA VAL A 210 -28.70 4.78 -8.90
C VAL A 210 -29.72 3.64 -8.80
N GLU A 211 -31.01 3.96 -8.74
CA GLU A 211 -32.06 2.94 -8.65
C GLU A 211 -32.04 2.03 -9.88
N SER A 212 -31.87 2.63 -11.07
CA SER A 212 -31.81 1.88 -12.33
C SER A 212 -30.57 0.99 -12.44
N ILE A 213 -29.42 1.46 -11.95
CA ILE A 213 -28.13 0.74 -12.04
C ILE A 213 -28.11 -0.43 -11.05
N THR A 214 -28.57 -0.18 -9.82
CA THR A 214 -28.31 -1.08 -8.69
C THR A 214 -29.48 -1.98 -8.34
N GLY A 215 -30.71 -1.56 -8.68
CA GLY A 215 -31.92 -2.20 -8.16
C GLY A 215 -32.07 -2.11 -6.64
N TRP A 216 -31.28 -1.25 -5.96
CA TRP A 216 -31.35 -1.12 -4.51
C TRP A 216 -32.71 -0.56 -4.07
N PRO A 217 -33.20 -0.97 -2.88
CA PRO A 217 -34.41 -0.38 -2.32
C PRO A 217 -34.29 1.14 -2.21
N VAL A 218 -35.28 1.87 -2.73
CA VAL A 218 -35.31 3.34 -2.71
C VAL A 218 -35.13 3.92 -1.30
N GLU A 219 -35.67 3.24 -0.27
CA GLU A 219 -35.50 3.64 1.13
C GLU A 219 -34.06 3.54 1.63
N PHE A 220 -33.25 2.65 1.04
CA PHE A 220 -31.82 2.57 1.30
C PHE A 220 -31.07 3.69 0.55
N ILE A 221 -31.37 3.90 -0.73
CA ILE A 221 -30.75 4.97 -1.55
C ILE A 221 -30.96 6.33 -0.88
N LYS A 222 -32.17 6.61 -0.39
CA LYS A 222 -32.51 7.83 0.38
C LYS A 222 -31.60 8.08 1.58
N GLU A 223 -31.21 7.03 2.30
CA GLU A 223 -30.34 7.18 3.47
C GLU A 223 -28.91 7.59 3.10
N LEU A 224 -28.49 7.31 1.87
CA LEU A 224 -27.18 7.70 1.32
C LEU A 224 -27.26 9.00 0.49
N SER A 225 -28.44 9.62 0.40
CA SER A 225 -28.70 10.76 -0.48
C SER A 225 -28.91 12.07 0.28
N LEU A 226 -28.47 13.17 -0.34
CA LEU A 226 -28.83 14.54 0.03
C LEU A 226 -29.76 15.14 -1.02
N GLN A 227 -30.80 15.83 -0.58
CA GLN A 227 -31.62 16.69 -1.45
C GLN A 227 -30.97 18.07 -1.62
N GLN A 228 -31.39 18.78 -2.68
CA GLN A 228 -31.07 20.20 -2.85
C GLN A 228 -31.48 20.99 -1.60
N GLY A 229 -30.57 21.83 -1.09
CA GLY A 229 -30.79 22.64 0.12
C GLY A 229 -30.94 21.85 1.44
N GLU A 230 -30.63 20.55 1.49
CA GLU A 230 -30.70 19.78 2.74
C GLU A 230 -29.59 20.16 3.74
N CYS A 231 -28.44 20.65 3.27
CA CYS A 231 -27.23 20.86 4.08
C CYS A 231 -26.79 22.33 4.18
N ASN A 232 -27.68 23.20 4.66
CA ASN A 232 -27.45 24.66 4.70
C ASN A 232 -26.23 25.11 5.53
N ASP A 233 -25.79 24.32 6.51
CA ASP A 233 -24.70 24.67 7.41
C ASP A 233 -23.30 24.63 6.76
N PHE A 234 -23.14 23.94 5.64
CA PHE A 234 -21.83 23.80 4.96
C PHE A 234 -21.32 25.14 4.43
N TYR A 235 -22.22 25.98 3.91
CA TYR A 235 -21.91 27.27 3.29
C TYR A 235 -22.09 28.46 4.25
N ALA A 236 -22.09 28.24 5.57
CA ALA A 236 -22.26 29.34 6.53
C ALA A 236 -21.09 30.34 6.57
N ASP A 237 -19.91 29.93 6.08
CA ASP A 237 -18.67 30.71 6.05
C ASP A 237 -17.89 30.34 4.78
N ASP A 238 -17.62 31.32 3.92
CA ASP A 238 -17.08 31.11 2.57
C ASP A 238 -15.71 30.41 2.58
N ILE A 239 -14.82 30.77 3.51
CA ILE A 239 -13.50 30.11 3.60
C ILE A 239 -13.65 28.65 4.05
N GLN A 240 -14.66 28.35 4.87
CA GLN A 240 -14.89 27.02 5.40
C GLN A 240 -15.37 26.05 4.31
N VAL A 241 -15.90 26.53 3.19
CA VAL A 241 -16.30 25.69 2.04
C VAL A 241 -15.11 24.92 1.47
N MET A 242 -13.93 25.54 1.44
CA MET A 242 -12.70 24.92 0.92
C MET A 242 -11.94 24.11 1.97
N ILE A 243 -12.21 24.39 3.24
CA ILE A 243 -11.43 23.86 4.35
C ILE A 243 -12.16 22.70 5.06
N LYS A 244 -13.50 22.74 5.16
CA LYS A 244 -14.30 21.69 5.80
C LYS A 244 -14.48 20.47 4.91
N GLU A 245 -14.77 19.35 5.57
CA GLU A 245 -15.26 18.14 4.93
C GLU A 245 -16.58 18.39 4.19
N ALA A 246 -16.62 18.00 2.93
CA ALA A 246 -17.78 18.14 2.07
C ALA A 246 -18.96 17.27 2.56
N PRO A 247 -20.21 17.75 2.48
CA PRO A 247 -21.37 17.00 2.98
C PRO A 247 -21.58 15.68 2.22
N ILE A 248 -21.18 15.64 0.95
CA ILE A 248 -21.28 14.46 0.09
C ILE A 248 -20.38 13.31 0.55
N LYS A 249 -19.37 13.55 1.39
CA LYS A 249 -18.57 12.50 2.04
C LYS A 249 -19.44 11.57 2.87
N TYR A 250 -20.53 12.09 3.45
CA TYR A 250 -21.38 11.34 4.37
C TYR A 250 -22.64 10.78 3.72
N LYS A 251 -22.98 11.30 2.54
CA LYS A 251 -24.14 10.97 1.71
C LYS A 251 -23.80 11.32 0.25
N PRO A 252 -23.14 10.40 -0.48
CA PRO A 252 -22.53 10.68 -1.78
C PRO A 252 -23.55 10.84 -2.92
N ILE A 253 -24.79 10.41 -2.73
CA ILE A 253 -25.83 10.44 -3.76
C ILE A 253 -26.59 11.77 -3.70
N ILE A 254 -26.96 12.33 -4.86
CA ILE A 254 -27.81 13.51 -4.93
C ILE A 254 -29.24 13.13 -5.34
N GLY A 255 -30.22 13.68 -4.63
CA GLY A 255 -31.63 13.58 -4.96
C GLY A 255 -32.14 14.83 -5.68
N ILE A 256 -32.67 14.66 -6.89
CA ILE A 256 -33.24 15.74 -7.72
C ILE A 256 -34.53 15.24 -8.35
N GLY A 257 -35.63 16.00 -8.21
CA GLY A 257 -36.91 15.67 -8.83
C GLY A 257 -37.49 14.31 -8.40
N GLY A 258 -37.16 13.83 -7.20
CA GLY A 258 -37.60 12.52 -6.69
C GLY A 258 -36.83 11.32 -7.23
N LYS A 259 -35.79 11.53 -8.05
CA LYS A 259 -34.83 10.51 -8.50
C LYS A 259 -33.47 10.71 -7.82
N TYR A 260 -32.61 9.71 -7.92
CA TYR A 260 -31.33 9.65 -7.20
C TYR A 260 -30.18 9.34 -8.16
N TYR A 261 -29.13 10.16 -8.11
CA TYR A 261 -28.03 10.11 -9.06
C TYR A 261 -26.67 10.08 -8.36
N CYS A 262 -25.71 9.37 -8.95
CA CYS A 262 -24.33 9.33 -8.49
C CYS A 262 -23.39 9.80 -9.60
N PHE A 263 -22.75 10.96 -9.41
CA PHE A 263 -21.81 11.53 -10.37
C PHE A 263 -20.34 11.34 -9.99
N SER A 264 -20.04 11.19 -8.70
CA SER A 264 -18.69 11.04 -8.18
C SER A 264 -18.47 9.62 -7.65
N VAL A 265 -17.84 8.79 -8.48
CA VAL A 265 -17.53 7.39 -8.13
C VAL A 265 -16.45 7.30 -7.05
N ASP A 266 -15.42 8.14 -7.09
CA ASP A 266 -14.32 8.12 -6.13
C ASP A 266 -14.84 8.47 -4.72
N ASN A 267 -15.59 9.57 -4.58
CA ASN A 267 -16.20 9.94 -3.30
C ASN A 267 -17.20 8.87 -2.80
N LEU A 268 -17.93 8.20 -3.70
CA LEU A 268 -18.79 7.08 -3.32
C LEU A 268 -17.96 5.93 -2.74
N ILE A 269 -16.95 5.45 -3.46
CA ILE A 269 -16.12 4.29 -3.09
C ILE A 269 -15.37 4.55 -1.78
N ASP A 270 -14.65 5.67 -1.68
CA ASP A 270 -13.83 6.03 -0.52
C ASP A 270 -14.66 6.04 0.78
N ASN A 271 -15.94 6.41 0.69
CA ASN A 271 -16.80 6.63 1.85
C ASN A 271 -17.92 5.61 2.01
N PHE A 272 -18.08 4.64 1.10
CA PHE A 272 -19.27 3.78 1.04
C PHE A 272 -19.47 3.01 2.33
N TYR A 273 -18.41 2.33 2.81
CA TYR A 273 -18.46 1.51 4.01
C TYR A 273 -18.98 2.30 5.23
N ARG A 274 -18.40 3.47 5.49
CA ARG A 274 -18.80 4.34 6.61
C ARG A 274 -20.21 4.90 6.42
N THR A 275 -20.57 5.27 5.20
CA THR A 275 -21.90 5.82 4.85
C THR A 275 -23.00 4.79 5.09
N VAL A 276 -22.78 3.54 4.65
CA VAL A 276 -23.71 2.43 4.89
C VAL A 276 -23.88 2.14 6.39
N LEU A 277 -22.78 2.03 7.15
CA LEU A 277 -22.88 1.80 8.58
C LEU A 277 -23.58 2.94 9.32
N ARG A 278 -23.38 4.20 8.89
CA ARG A 278 -24.13 5.35 9.42
C ARG A 278 -25.62 5.27 9.10
N ALA A 279 -25.99 4.87 7.88
CA ALA A 279 -27.39 4.66 7.50
C ALA A 279 -28.06 3.59 8.38
N VAL A 280 -27.38 2.46 8.63
CA VAL A 280 -27.85 1.41 9.53
C VAL A 280 -28.07 1.96 10.95
N ARG A 281 -27.11 2.71 11.50
CA ARG A 281 -27.22 3.32 12.84
C ARG A 281 -28.37 4.32 12.93
N ARG A 282 -28.57 5.17 11.91
CA ARG A 282 -29.68 6.13 11.83
C ARG A 282 -31.04 5.44 11.85
N LYS A 283 -31.21 4.38 11.05
CA LYS A 283 -32.47 3.62 11.02
C LYS A 283 -32.71 2.83 12.32
N LYS A 284 -31.65 2.36 12.98
CA LYS A 284 -31.79 1.52 14.17
C LYS A 284 -30.64 1.65 15.16
N GLU A 285 -30.73 2.62 16.06
CA GLU A 285 -29.70 2.90 17.07
C GLU A 285 -29.33 1.67 17.92
N SER A 286 -30.31 0.81 18.25
CA SER A 286 -30.12 -0.40 19.06
C SER A 286 -29.08 -1.41 18.52
N VAL A 287 -28.68 -1.32 17.24
CA VAL A 287 -27.68 -2.23 16.67
C VAL A 287 -26.25 -1.71 16.74
N SER A 288 -26.02 -0.51 17.32
CA SER A 288 -24.70 0.14 17.34
C SER A 288 -23.60 -0.71 17.99
N ASN A 289 -23.90 -1.37 19.12
CA ASN A 289 -22.93 -2.26 19.78
C ASN A 289 -22.57 -3.45 18.90
N LYS A 290 -23.57 -4.07 18.25
CA LYS A 290 -23.34 -5.18 17.33
C LYS A 290 -22.48 -4.75 16.12
N ILE A 291 -22.67 -3.53 15.61
CA ILE A 291 -21.83 -2.99 14.53
C ILE A 291 -20.39 -2.83 14.98
N ASN A 292 -20.17 -2.29 16.18
CA ASN A 292 -18.83 -2.10 16.74
C ASN A 292 -18.13 -3.45 16.97
N ASP A 293 -18.83 -4.46 17.49
CA ASP A 293 -18.28 -5.80 17.71
C ASP A 293 -17.87 -6.43 16.37
N ILE A 294 -18.75 -6.39 15.36
CA ILE A 294 -18.42 -6.90 14.01
C ILE A 294 -17.24 -6.14 13.40
N GLN A 295 -17.22 -4.81 13.53
CA GLN A 295 -16.15 -3.99 12.98
C GLN A 295 -14.80 -4.33 13.61
N LYS A 296 -14.78 -4.54 14.93
CA LYS A 296 -13.59 -4.96 15.67
C LYS A 296 -13.07 -6.29 15.11
N ASP A 297 -13.91 -7.33 15.16
CA ASP A 297 -13.55 -8.69 14.74
C ASP A 297 -13.04 -8.71 13.28
N LEU A 298 -13.75 -8.02 12.38
CA LEU A 298 -13.38 -7.88 10.97
C LEU A 298 -12.03 -7.18 10.80
N SER A 299 -11.84 -6.02 11.45
CA SER A 299 -10.61 -5.24 11.31
C SER A 299 -9.40 -6.02 11.80
N GLU A 300 -9.54 -6.82 12.87
CA GLU A 300 -8.46 -7.64 13.41
C GLU A 300 -8.15 -8.87 12.55
N GLU A 301 -9.13 -9.46 11.87
CA GLU A 301 -8.93 -10.65 11.03
C GLU A 301 -8.25 -10.32 9.68
N LEU A 302 -8.62 -9.20 9.07
CA LEU A 302 -8.24 -8.87 7.69
C LEU A 302 -6.73 -8.78 7.43
N PRO A 303 -5.91 -8.13 8.27
CA PRO A 303 -4.46 -8.09 8.07
C PRO A 303 -3.87 -9.50 7.98
N PHE A 304 -4.26 -10.41 8.86
CA PHE A 304 -3.75 -11.77 8.87
C PHE A 304 -4.17 -12.55 7.62
N LYS A 305 -5.39 -12.33 7.10
CA LYS A 305 -5.82 -12.89 5.83
C LYS A 305 -4.90 -12.45 4.68
N LEU A 306 -4.54 -11.17 4.62
CA LEU A 306 -3.64 -10.62 3.61
C LEU A 306 -2.21 -11.14 3.77
N PHE A 307 -1.65 -11.04 4.98
CA PHE A 307 -0.31 -11.57 5.29
C PHE A 307 -0.20 -13.07 5.03
N LYS A 308 -1.27 -13.85 5.21
CA LYS A 308 -1.23 -15.30 4.95
C LYS A 308 -1.01 -15.62 3.48
N THR A 309 -1.41 -14.70 2.59
CA THR A 309 -1.18 -14.82 1.14
C THR A 309 0.30 -14.60 0.81
N ILE A 310 0.93 -13.61 1.44
CA ILE A 310 2.35 -13.26 1.24
C ILE A 310 3.29 -14.26 1.96
N LEU A 311 2.96 -14.62 3.20
CA LEU A 311 3.75 -15.46 4.11
C LEU A 311 3.00 -16.75 4.47
N PRO A 312 2.80 -17.69 3.53
CA PRO A 312 1.92 -18.85 3.71
C PRO A 312 2.38 -19.80 4.82
N THR A 313 3.68 -19.86 5.12
CA THR A 313 4.25 -20.70 6.19
C THR A 313 4.43 -19.97 7.52
N ALA A 314 3.97 -18.73 7.65
CA ALA A 314 4.05 -17.99 8.91
C ALA A 314 3.20 -18.64 10.00
N ILE A 315 3.69 -18.55 11.24
CA ILE A 315 2.92 -18.82 12.45
C ILE A 315 2.25 -17.50 12.85
N MET A 316 0.94 -17.51 13.01
CA MET A 316 0.15 -16.30 13.27
C MET A 316 -0.63 -16.50 14.55
N TYR A 317 -0.47 -15.58 15.49
CA TYR A 317 -1.22 -15.51 16.73
C TYR A 317 -2.07 -14.25 16.71
N GLN A 318 -3.37 -14.38 17.01
CA GLN A 318 -4.31 -13.27 17.10
C GLN A 318 -4.84 -13.15 18.53
N ASN A 319 -5.23 -11.94 18.94
CA ASN A 319 -5.91 -11.68 20.21
C ASN A 319 -5.12 -12.27 21.40
N ILE A 320 -3.82 -11.97 21.46
CA ILE A 320 -2.92 -12.54 22.46
C ILE A 320 -2.79 -11.66 23.69
N PHE A 321 -2.38 -12.29 24.78
CA PHE A 321 -2.10 -11.64 26.05
C PHE A 321 -0.70 -11.98 26.53
N TYR A 322 -0.03 -11.01 27.14
CA TYR A 322 1.30 -11.17 27.71
C TYR A 322 1.40 -10.38 29.01
N LYS A 323 2.48 -10.60 29.78
CA LYS A 323 2.76 -9.83 30.99
C LYS A 323 3.87 -8.84 30.72
N ALA A 324 3.62 -7.58 31.04
CA ALA A 324 4.63 -6.53 30.97
C ALA A 324 4.44 -5.53 32.13
N PRO A 325 5.51 -4.83 32.54
CA PRO A 325 5.42 -3.79 33.56
C PRO A 325 4.55 -2.63 33.05
N VAL A 326 3.54 -2.24 33.83
CA VAL A 326 2.64 -1.12 33.51
C VAL A 326 2.69 -0.06 34.61
N GLY A 327 2.66 1.22 34.20
CA GLY A 327 2.63 2.39 35.07
C GLY A 327 3.92 2.67 35.83
N ALA A 328 3.96 3.79 36.57
CA ALA A 328 5.16 4.26 37.28
C ALA A 328 5.68 3.29 38.36
N ASN A 329 4.85 2.35 38.81
CA ASN A 329 5.21 1.35 39.81
C ASN A 329 5.85 0.08 39.22
N GLY A 330 5.86 -0.07 37.88
CA GLY A 330 6.50 -1.18 37.17
C GLY A 330 5.92 -2.56 37.48
N LYS A 331 4.63 -2.65 37.85
CA LYS A 331 4.01 -3.94 38.17
C LYS A 331 3.65 -4.68 36.89
N ASN A 332 3.95 -5.98 36.84
CA ASN A 332 3.54 -6.82 35.72
C ASN A 332 2.02 -7.00 35.70
N GLU A 333 1.38 -6.46 34.67
CA GLU A 333 -0.05 -6.58 34.40
C GLU A 333 -0.27 -7.35 33.09
N TRP A 334 -1.50 -7.80 32.87
CA TRP A 334 -1.88 -8.43 31.61
C TRP A 334 -2.11 -7.35 30.56
N CYS A 335 -1.30 -7.38 29.51
CA CYS A 335 -1.44 -6.56 28.32
C CYS A 335 -2.04 -7.40 27.17
N GLU A 336 -2.75 -6.74 26.27
CA GLU A 336 -3.32 -7.29 25.05
C GLU A 336 -2.49 -6.82 23.86
N CYS A 337 -2.39 -7.65 22.84
CA CYS A 337 -1.84 -7.32 21.53
C CYS A 337 -2.71 -8.00 20.47
N ASP A 338 -3.08 -7.25 19.43
CA ASP A 338 -4.04 -7.71 18.42
C ASP A 338 -3.48 -8.90 17.64
N GLY A 339 -2.16 -8.95 17.43
CA GLY A 339 -1.48 -10.22 17.23
C GLY A 339 -0.01 -10.15 16.81
N ILE A 340 0.56 -11.31 16.54
CA ILE A 340 1.97 -11.48 16.14
C ILE A 340 2.05 -12.43 14.95
N ILE A 341 2.86 -12.06 13.97
CA ILE A 341 3.24 -12.91 12.84
C ILE A 341 4.72 -13.27 13.00
N LEU A 342 5.00 -14.56 13.05
CA LEU A 342 6.35 -15.12 13.09
C LEU A 342 6.67 -15.80 11.77
N PHE A 343 7.79 -15.39 11.19
CA PHE A 343 8.32 -16.01 10.00
C PHE A 343 9.84 -16.03 10.07
N ASP A 344 10.42 -17.22 10.14
CA ASP A 344 11.87 -17.40 10.30
C ASP A 344 12.40 -16.74 11.60
N ASP A 345 13.30 -15.76 11.50
CA ASP A 345 13.78 -14.93 12.61
C ASP A 345 13.10 -13.55 12.67
N VAL A 346 12.00 -13.37 11.94
CA VAL A 346 11.23 -12.12 11.88
C VAL A 346 9.98 -12.22 12.74
N MET A 347 9.75 -11.17 13.55
CA MET A 347 8.51 -10.95 14.30
C MET A 347 7.85 -9.65 13.85
N ILE A 348 6.63 -9.74 13.32
CA ILE A 348 5.79 -8.58 13.03
C ILE A 348 4.71 -8.49 14.10
N ILE A 349 4.73 -7.40 14.87
CA ILE A 349 3.72 -7.10 15.89
C ILE A 349 2.60 -6.33 15.20
N ILE A 350 1.38 -6.87 15.23
CA ILE A 350 0.20 -6.28 14.57
C ILE A 350 -0.64 -5.57 15.63
N GLU A 351 -0.94 -4.30 15.38
CA GLU A 351 -1.92 -3.51 16.14
C GLU A 351 -2.90 -2.87 15.15
N VAL A 352 -4.20 -3.09 15.35
CA VAL A 352 -5.25 -2.63 14.43
C VAL A 352 -6.04 -1.52 15.08
N LYS A 353 -6.43 -0.51 14.27
CA LYS A 353 -7.34 0.56 14.70
C LYS A 353 -8.48 0.75 13.70
N GLY A 354 -9.70 0.44 14.13
CA GLY A 354 -10.94 0.66 13.38
C GLY A 354 -11.50 2.09 13.46
N GLY A 355 -10.80 3.00 14.14
CA GLY A 355 -11.13 4.41 14.20
C GLY A 355 -11.08 5.08 12.83
N ALA A 356 -11.59 6.30 12.75
CA ALA A 356 -11.46 7.16 11.57
C ALA A 356 -10.81 8.48 12.01
N LEU A 357 -10.21 9.21 11.06
CA LEU A 357 -9.76 10.57 11.32
C LEU A 357 -10.91 11.45 11.79
N SER A 358 -10.55 12.52 12.50
CA SER A 358 -11.51 13.55 12.88
C SER A 358 -12.30 13.99 11.64
N PRO A 359 -13.65 14.01 11.70
CA PRO A 359 -14.49 14.53 10.62
C PRO A 359 -14.43 16.06 10.53
N VAL A 360 -13.71 16.71 11.44
CA VAL A 360 -13.49 18.15 11.45
C VAL A 360 -12.16 18.42 10.75
N SER A 361 -12.15 19.44 9.90
CA SER A 361 -10.96 19.88 9.19
C SER A 361 -9.78 20.14 10.12
N PRO A 362 -8.56 19.74 9.73
CA PRO A 362 -7.34 20.02 10.49
C PRO A 362 -7.12 21.52 10.70
N PHE A 363 -7.60 22.38 9.79
CA PHE A 363 -7.52 23.84 9.94
C PHE A 363 -8.51 24.41 10.95
N SER A 364 -9.69 23.78 11.06
CA SER A 364 -10.79 24.24 11.92
C SER A 364 -10.62 23.77 13.37
N ASP A 365 -10.14 22.55 13.58
CA ASP A 365 -9.91 21.97 14.92
C ASP A 365 -8.65 21.08 14.91
N GLU A 366 -7.49 21.75 15.08
CA GLU A 366 -6.18 21.09 15.11
C GLU A 366 -6.07 20.08 16.26
N GLU A 367 -6.65 20.37 17.41
CA GLU A 367 -6.58 19.52 18.60
C GLU A 367 -7.35 18.20 18.37
N ALA A 368 -8.56 18.28 17.81
CA ALA A 368 -9.32 17.09 17.44
C ALA A 368 -8.57 16.27 16.37
N TYR A 369 -7.95 16.93 15.40
CA TYR A 369 -7.17 16.28 14.35
C TYR A 369 -5.93 15.57 14.92
N LYS A 370 -5.07 16.29 15.66
CA LYS A 370 -3.87 15.72 16.31
C LYS A 370 -4.25 14.60 17.29
N LYS A 371 -5.37 14.71 18.00
CA LYS A 371 -5.88 13.63 18.84
C LYS A 371 -6.23 12.38 18.03
N SER A 372 -6.91 12.54 16.88
CA SER A 372 -7.24 11.39 16.03
C SER A 372 -5.97 10.70 15.47
N LEU A 373 -4.93 11.45 15.13
CA LEU A 373 -3.63 10.89 14.74
C LEU A 373 -2.96 10.12 15.90
N ASN A 374 -3.03 10.64 17.12
CA ASN A 374 -2.55 9.91 18.30
C ASN A 374 -3.30 8.58 18.48
N ASP A 375 -4.62 8.59 18.32
CA ASP A 375 -5.44 7.40 18.49
C ASP A 375 -5.21 6.34 17.39
N LEU A 376 -4.90 6.79 16.16
CA LEU A 376 -4.71 5.92 14.99
C LEU A 376 -3.27 5.41 14.82
N ALA A 377 -2.24 6.16 15.23
CA ALA A 377 -0.84 5.80 15.01
C ALA A 377 -0.02 5.69 16.30
N LYS A 378 -0.04 6.72 17.17
CA LYS A 378 0.81 6.73 18.37
C LYS A 378 0.42 5.66 19.37
N ASN A 379 -0.86 5.59 19.73
CA ASN A 379 -1.37 4.63 20.71
C ASN A 379 -1.10 3.16 20.29
N PRO A 380 -1.42 2.70 19.06
CA PRO A 380 -1.05 1.34 18.64
C PRO A 380 0.46 1.11 18.63
N TYR A 381 1.24 2.10 18.22
CA TYR A 381 2.69 1.96 18.27
C TYR A 381 3.23 1.81 19.70
N GLU A 382 2.73 2.59 20.66
CA GLU A 382 3.11 2.46 22.08
C GLU A 382 2.72 1.10 22.67
N GLN A 383 1.64 0.48 22.20
CA GLN A 383 1.28 -0.90 22.54
C GLN A 383 2.34 -1.89 22.02
N SER A 384 2.76 -1.73 20.77
CA SER A 384 3.81 -2.55 20.14
C SER A 384 5.17 -2.38 20.84
N VAL A 385 5.56 -1.15 21.16
CA VAL A 385 6.81 -0.83 21.88
C VAL A 385 6.84 -1.53 23.23
N ARG A 386 5.72 -1.55 23.97
CA ARG A 386 5.67 -2.25 25.27
C ARG A 386 5.95 -3.75 25.14
N LEU A 387 5.43 -4.40 24.11
CA LEU A 387 5.73 -5.82 23.85
C LEU A 387 7.19 -6.02 23.47
N TYR A 388 7.70 -5.18 22.57
CA TYR A 388 9.09 -5.20 22.13
C TYR A 388 10.07 -5.00 23.30
N GLU A 389 9.88 -4.00 24.14
CA GLU A 389 10.73 -3.75 25.31
C GLU A 389 10.73 -4.93 26.28
N GLU A 390 9.58 -5.57 26.50
CA GLU A 390 9.50 -6.77 27.34
C GLU A 390 10.27 -7.94 26.72
N TYR A 391 10.12 -8.16 25.42
CA TYR A 391 10.86 -9.18 24.67
C TYR A 391 12.37 -8.93 24.75
N MET A 392 12.83 -7.71 24.49
CA MET A 392 14.25 -7.34 24.53
C MET A 392 14.84 -7.47 25.93
N ARG A 393 14.05 -7.16 26.97
CA ARG A 393 14.46 -7.28 28.37
C ARG A 393 14.63 -8.72 28.82
N ALA A 394 13.72 -9.61 28.42
CA ALA A 394 13.69 -11.00 28.88
C ALA A 394 14.40 -11.98 27.93
N GLY A 395 14.68 -11.57 26.69
CA GLY A 395 15.16 -12.44 25.60
C GLY A 395 14.11 -13.44 25.10
N LYS A 396 12.88 -13.34 25.61
CA LYS A 396 11.73 -14.19 25.29
C LYS A 396 10.43 -13.52 25.68
N ILE A 397 9.33 -13.88 25.03
CA ILE A 397 7.99 -13.44 25.42
C ILE A 397 7.02 -14.63 25.49
N GLU A 398 6.40 -14.82 26.65
CA GLU A 398 5.34 -15.81 26.83
C GLU A 398 3.99 -15.20 26.41
N ILE A 399 3.31 -15.88 25.49
CA ILE A 399 2.02 -15.44 24.96
C ILE A 399 0.90 -16.38 25.39
N TYR A 400 -0.27 -15.79 25.65
CA TYR A 400 -1.40 -16.45 26.28
C TYR A 400 -2.69 -16.15 25.52
N GLN A 401 -3.64 -17.09 25.59
CA GLN A 401 -5.02 -16.88 25.15
C GLN A 401 -5.95 -16.75 26.36
N LYS A 402 -6.90 -15.83 26.30
CA LYS A 402 -7.87 -15.59 27.37
C LYS A 402 -9.01 -16.60 27.31
N GLU A 403 -9.15 -17.43 28.35
CA GLU A 403 -10.24 -18.42 28.46
C GLU A 403 -11.46 -17.86 29.22
N SER A 404 -11.25 -16.90 30.12
CA SER A 404 -12.31 -16.21 30.86
C SER A 404 -11.80 -14.90 31.45
N LYS A 405 -12.65 -14.13 32.15
CA LYS A 405 -12.29 -12.83 32.75
C LYS A 405 -11.01 -12.81 33.60
N LYS A 406 -10.60 -13.94 34.19
CA LYS A 406 -9.41 -14.01 35.07
C LYS A 406 -8.46 -15.17 34.74
N ARG A 407 -8.69 -15.90 33.65
CA ARG A 407 -7.91 -17.10 33.31
C ARG A 407 -7.31 -16.98 31.92
N TYR A 408 -6.00 -17.18 31.88
CA TYR A 408 -5.16 -17.10 30.70
C TYR A 408 -4.41 -18.42 30.55
N LYS A 409 -4.38 -18.97 29.35
CA LYS A 409 -3.69 -20.21 29.02
C LYS A 409 -2.48 -19.87 28.16
N LEU A 410 -1.30 -20.33 28.57
CA LEU A 410 -0.08 -20.21 27.77
C LEU A 410 -0.28 -20.95 26.45
N ILE A 411 -0.02 -20.28 25.34
CA ILE A 411 -0.10 -20.86 24.00
C ILE A 411 1.29 -21.06 23.38
N ASP A 412 2.24 -20.16 23.65
CA ASP A 412 3.63 -20.30 23.18
C ASP A 412 4.61 -19.42 23.98
N ALA A 413 5.91 -19.64 23.78
CA ALA A 413 6.98 -18.76 24.23
C ALA A 413 7.89 -18.43 23.03
N ILE A 414 7.87 -17.18 22.61
CA ILE A 414 8.59 -16.70 21.43
C ILE A 414 10.01 -16.31 21.84
N GLU A 415 11.00 -16.82 21.11
CA GLU A 415 12.44 -16.61 21.33
C GLU A 415 13.16 -16.49 19.96
N ASN A 416 14.37 -15.93 19.93
CA ASN A 416 15.27 -15.90 18.76
C ASN A 416 14.74 -15.12 17.53
N SER A 417 13.86 -14.15 17.71
CA SER A 417 13.57 -13.12 16.70
C SER A 417 14.72 -12.11 16.65
N GLU A 418 15.30 -11.92 15.47
CA GLU A 418 16.40 -10.98 15.19
C GLU A 418 15.88 -9.65 14.61
N PHE A 419 14.89 -9.72 13.71
CA PHE A 419 14.23 -8.54 13.15
C PHE A 419 12.80 -8.43 13.66
N ILE A 420 12.49 -7.32 14.32
CA ILE A 420 11.19 -7.06 14.92
C ILE A 420 10.65 -5.76 14.35
N GLN A 421 9.39 -5.75 13.92
CA GLN A 421 8.73 -4.57 13.37
C GLN A 421 7.31 -4.44 13.91
N ALA A 422 6.91 -3.22 14.27
CA ALA A 422 5.52 -2.89 14.52
C ALA A 422 4.82 -2.61 13.19
N CYS A 423 3.64 -3.20 12.98
CA CYS A 423 2.75 -2.91 11.87
C CYS A 423 1.43 -2.42 12.45
N CYS A 424 1.18 -1.12 12.32
CA CYS A 424 -0.04 -0.47 12.78
C CYS A 424 -1.00 -0.37 11.60
N VAL A 425 -2.06 -1.19 11.61
CA VAL A 425 -3.02 -1.26 10.51
C VAL A 425 -4.27 -0.45 10.83
N THR A 426 -4.72 0.36 9.88
CA THR A 426 -5.95 1.16 10.02
C THR A 426 -7.01 0.72 9.03
N LEU A 427 -8.28 0.84 9.44
CA LEU A 427 -9.39 0.42 8.59
C LEU A 427 -9.70 1.40 7.46
N ASP A 428 -9.55 2.69 7.74
CA ASP A 428 -9.69 3.75 6.75
C ASP A 428 -8.30 4.30 6.44
N ASP A 429 -8.10 4.78 5.22
CA ASP A 429 -6.92 5.58 4.88
C ASP A 429 -6.92 6.84 5.74
N PHE A 430 -5.85 7.06 6.51
CA PHE A 430 -5.71 8.26 7.31
C PHE A 430 -4.61 9.17 6.78
N ASN A 431 -4.86 9.66 5.57
CA ASN A 431 -4.04 10.57 4.77
C ASN A 431 -2.64 10.01 4.45
N GLU A 432 -2.00 10.64 3.47
CA GLU A 432 -0.58 10.48 3.15
C GLU A 432 0.38 10.65 4.35
N ILE A 433 -0.08 11.25 5.46
CA ILE A 433 0.73 11.37 6.69
C ILE A 433 1.17 10.00 7.22
N ALA A 434 0.42 8.92 6.97
CA ALA A 434 0.81 7.58 7.37
C ALA A 434 2.21 7.20 6.85
N SER A 435 2.59 7.66 5.66
CA SER A 435 3.87 7.34 5.03
C SER A 435 5.08 8.04 5.65
N GLN A 436 4.84 9.13 6.39
CA GLN A 436 5.87 9.91 7.08
C GLN A 436 5.64 9.99 8.59
N ILE A 437 4.68 9.24 9.15
CA ILE A 437 4.26 9.40 10.54
C ILE A 437 5.44 9.15 11.51
N GLU A 438 6.37 8.30 11.13
CA GLU A 438 7.61 8.02 11.87
C GLU A 438 8.56 9.23 11.95
N LYS A 439 8.37 10.22 11.08
CA LYS A 439 9.14 11.47 11.01
C LYS A 439 8.50 12.62 11.76
N THR A 440 7.31 12.39 12.31
CA THR A 440 6.56 13.38 13.08
C THR A 440 6.81 13.24 14.58
N GLU A 441 6.33 14.21 15.36
CA GLU A 441 6.38 14.16 16.83
C GLU A 441 5.54 13.04 17.47
N PHE A 442 4.69 12.35 16.71
CA PHE A 442 3.77 11.35 17.23
C PHE A 442 4.45 10.03 17.57
N ILE A 443 5.42 9.60 16.75
CA ILE A 443 6.14 8.35 16.93
C ILE A 443 7.40 8.62 17.74
N GLN A 444 7.53 7.94 18.89
CA GLN A 444 8.67 8.11 19.78
C GLN A 444 9.96 7.54 19.15
N ASN A 445 11.12 8.10 19.54
CA ASN A 445 12.46 7.57 19.24
C ASN A 445 12.70 6.23 19.95
N SER A 446 12.04 5.17 19.49
CA SER A 446 12.26 3.78 19.92
C SER A 446 13.04 3.04 18.84
N ASP A 447 13.77 1.99 19.25
CA ASP A 447 14.53 1.14 18.33
C ASP A 447 13.64 0.23 17.47
N LEU A 448 12.34 0.11 17.80
CA LEU A 448 11.36 -0.67 17.06
C LEU A 448 10.92 0.08 15.79
N PRO A 449 11.19 -0.41 14.58
CA PRO A 449 10.63 0.19 13.37
C PRO A 449 9.11 0.10 13.36
N VAL A 450 8.44 1.15 12.88
CA VAL A 450 6.99 1.18 12.68
C VAL A 450 6.67 1.23 11.19
N TRP A 451 5.66 0.46 10.80
CA TRP A 451 5.02 0.53 9.50
C TRP A 451 3.54 0.78 9.71
N CYS A 452 3.12 2.03 9.47
CA CYS A 452 1.71 2.41 9.52
C CYS A 452 1.11 2.26 8.12
N ILE A 453 0.05 1.49 8.00
CA ILE A 453 -0.57 1.21 6.70
C ILE A 453 -2.08 1.09 6.84
N SER A 454 -2.83 1.48 5.81
CA SER A 454 -4.26 1.21 5.75
C SER A 454 -4.55 -0.21 5.26
N ILE A 455 -5.77 -0.69 5.48
CA ILE A 455 -6.19 -1.97 4.91
C ILE A 455 -6.29 -1.92 3.38
N ASN A 456 -6.47 -0.74 2.80
CA ASN A 456 -6.56 -0.56 1.36
C ASN A 456 -5.19 -0.70 0.71
N ASP A 457 -4.18 -0.01 1.23
CA ASP A 457 -2.80 -0.15 0.77
C ASP A 457 -2.27 -1.55 1.04
N LEU A 458 -2.55 -2.14 2.22
CA LEU A 458 -2.09 -3.50 2.54
C LEU A 458 -2.64 -4.55 1.56
N ARG A 459 -3.79 -4.32 0.92
CA ARG A 459 -4.35 -5.24 -0.11
C ARG A 459 -3.53 -5.27 -1.40
N VAL A 460 -2.74 -4.22 -1.67
CA VAL A 460 -1.84 -4.14 -2.83
C VAL A 460 -0.66 -5.11 -2.69
N TYR A 461 -0.16 -5.33 -1.47
CA TYR A 461 1.05 -6.11 -1.23
C TYR A 461 0.94 -7.59 -1.62
N PRO A 462 -0.15 -8.33 -1.30
CA PRO A 462 -0.34 -9.70 -1.78
C PRO A 462 -0.39 -9.82 -3.30
N GLU A 463 -0.85 -8.79 -4.00
CA GLU A 463 -0.87 -8.78 -5.47
C GLU A 463 0.53 -8.54 -6.02
N LEU A 464 1.40 -7.77 -5.36
CA LEU A 464 2.73 -7.43 -5.87
C LEU A 464 3.84 -8.41 -5.43
N PHE A 465 3.73 -9.02 -4.24
CA PHE A 465 4.75 -9.93 -3.71
C PHE A 465 4.41 -11.41 -3.89
N ASP A 466 5.11 -12.08 -4.81
CA ASP A 466 5.04 -13.55 -4.98
C ASP A 466 6.06 -14.33 -4.12
N SER A 467 6.90 -13.60 -3.37
CA SER A 467 8.08 -14.13 -2.69
C SER A 467 8.13 -13.64 -1.23
N PRO A 468 8.14 -14.55 -0.25
CA PRO A 468 8.35 -14.20 1.16
C PRO A 468 9.65 -13.45 1.40
N SER A 469 10.74 -13.84 0.71
CA SER A 469 12.04 -13.19 0.89
C SER A 469 12.05 -11.76 0.39
N LEU A 470 11.42 -11.48 -0.76
CA LEU A 470 11.28 -10.11 -1.29
C LEU A 470 10.45 -9.24 -0.35
N PHE A 471 9.32 -9.75 0.15
CA PHE A 471 8.48 -9.00 1.09
C PHE A 471 9.22 -8.67 2.40
N LEU A 472 9.88 -9.65 3.01
CA LEU A 472 10.63 -9.43 4.25
C LEU A 472 11.84 -8.52 4.04
N ASN A 473 12.47 -8.58 2.86
CA ASN A 473 13.54 -7.67 2.51
C ASN A 473 13.01 -6.25 2.27
N TYR A 474 11.84 -6.08 1.63
CA TYR A 474 11.17 -4.78 1.56
C TYR A 474 10.93 -4.20 2.96
N LEU A 475 10.36 -4.98 3.88
CA LEU A 475 10.14 -4.54 5.27
C LEU A 475 11.42 -4.09 5.97
N TYR A 476 12.51 -4.82 5.76
CA TYR A 476 13.83 -4.43 6.24
C TYR A 476 14.27 -3.09 5.62
N GLN A 477 14.21 -2.93 4.30
CA GLN A 477 14.63 -1.69 3.63
C GLN A 477 13.74 -0.51 4.02
N ARG A 478 12.43 -0.72 4.17
CA ARG A 478 11.47 0.25 4.72
C ARG A 478 11.87 0.70 6.12
N SER A 479 12.30 -0.22 6.98
CA SER A 479 12.78 0.11 8.33
C SER A 479 14.06 0.96 8.33
N HIS A 480 14.94 0.80 7.34
CA HIS A 480 16.13 1.64 7.18
C HIS A 480 15.80 3.04 6.66
N ALA A 481 14.82 3.12 5.75
CA ALA A 481 14.39 4.40 5.17
C ALA A 481 13.80 5.37 6.21
N ILE A 482 13.16 4.84 7.27
CA ILE A 482 12.68 5.61 8.43
C ILE A 482 13.80 6.51 8.98
N ARG A 483 15.02 5.96 9.07
CA ARG A 483 16.20 6.66 9.64
C ARG A 483 16.87 7.61 8.66
N ASN A 484 16.43 7.64 7.39
CA ASN A 484 16.97 8.53 6.38
C ASN A 484 16.16 9.84 6.35
N PRO A 485 16.75 10.99 6.76
CA PRO A 485 16.01 12.26 6.81
C PRO A 485 15.57 12.78 5.44
N TYR A 486 16.24 12.35 4.36
CA TYR A 486 15.99 12.81 2.99
C TYR A 486 14.81 12.10 2.30
N ILE A 487 14.34 10.96 2.83
CA ILE A 487 13.26 10.18 2.18
C ILE A 487 11.90 10.63 2.71
N LYS A 488 11.38 11.76 2.24
CA LYS A 488 10.04 12.23 2.59
C LYS A 488 9.09 11.90 1.44
N LEU A 489 8.48 10.71 1.49
CA LEU A 489 7.53 10.26 0.48
C LEU A 489 6.11 10.51 0.95
N ASN A 490 5.20 10.71 0.02
CA ASN A 490 3.82 11.08 0.31
C ASN A 490 2.91 9.84 0.37
N ASP A 491 3.25 8.77 -0.35
CA ASP A 491 2.48 7.53 -0.36
C ASP A 491 3.30 6.34 0.16
N GLU A 492 2.66 5.36 0.81
CA GLU A 492 3.32 4.09 1.19
C GLU A 492 3.71 3.27 -0.05
N LEU A 493 2.95 3.38 -1.14
CA LEU A 493 3.28 2.72 -2.40
C LEU A 493 4.51 3.34 -3.09
N ASP A 494 4.84 4.60 -2.83
CA ASP A 494 6.11 5.19 -3.30
C ASP A 494 7.32 4.51 -2.65
N HIS A 495 7.23 4.15 -1.36
CA HIS A 495 8.28 3.36 -0.71
C HIS A 495 8.47 2.01 -1.40
N LEU A 496 7.37 1.39 -1.83
CA LEU A 496 7.40 0.13 -2.55
C LEU A 496 7.99 0.28 -3.95
N GLY A 497 7.61 1.33 -4.69
CA GLY A 497 8.20 1.67 -5.99
C GLY A 497 9.70 1.93 -5.91
N MET A 498 10.13 2.70 -4.92
CA MET A 498 11.56 2.94 -4.64
C MET A 498 12.31 1.64 -4.31
N TYR A 499 11.70 0.75 -3.54
CA TYR A 499 12.25 -0.58 -3.28
C TYR A 499 12.40 -1.39 -4.56
N PHE A 500 11.39 -1.37 -5.44
CA PHE A 500 11.47 -2.09 -6.71
C PHE A 500 12.59 -1.55 -7.60
N ALA A 501 12.73 -0.24 -7.72
CA ALA A 501 13.79 0.38 -8.50
C ALA A 501 15.20 0.12 -7.92
N TYR A 502 15.40 0.22 -6.60
CA TYR A 502 16.76 0.32 -6.03
C TYR A 502 17.14 -0.77 -5.02
N ASN A 503 16.22 -1.60 -4.55
CA ASN A 503 16.37 -2.50 -3.39
C ASN A 503 16.75 -1.74 -2.10
N ASP A 504 18.01 -1.34 -1.94
CA ASP A 504 18.46 -0.47 -0.85
C ASP A 504 18.35 1.00 -1.27
N TYR A 505 17.10 1.44 -1.39
CA TYR A 505 16.78 2.81 -1.75
C TYR A 505 17.22 3.82 -0.69
N SER A 506 17.37 3.40 0.57
CA SER A 506 17.91 4.25 1.62
C SER A 506 19.37 4.63 1.36
N THR A 507 20.21 3.67 0.98
CA THR A 507 21.62 3.94 0.66
C THR A 507 21.73 4.70 -0.65
N ARG A 508 20.92 4.35 -1.66
CA ARG A 508 20.91 5.06 -2.95
C ARG A 508 20.67 6.56 -2.78
N ILE A 509 19.69 6.95 -1.96
CA ILE A 509 19.41 8.38 -1.71
C ILE A 509 20.58 9.06 -0.99
N ARG A 510 21.23 8.38 -0.02
CA ARG A 510 22.43 8.93 0.65
C ARG A 510 23.59 9.16 -0.31
N GLU A 511 23.80 8.24 -1.25
CA GLU A 511 24.85 8.40 -2.27
C GLU A 511 24.59 9.62 -3.15
N ILE A 512 23.35 9.79 -3.62
CA ILE A 512 22.94 10.97 -4.40
C ILE A 512 23.17 12.27 -3.61
N VAL A 513 22.82 12.28 -2.30
CA VAL A 513 23.06 13.45 -1.45
C VAL A 513 24.55 13.78 -1.36
N ASN A 514 25.39 12.77 -1.17
CA ASN A 514 26.83 12.95 -0.95
C ASN A 514 27.57 13.38 -2.23
N GLU A 515 26.98 13.22 -3.40
CA GLU A 515 27.53 13.68 -4.68
C GLU A 515 27.37 15.20 -4.89
N GLU A 516 26.50 15.85 -4.11
CA GLU A 516 26.15 17.26 -4.22
C GLU A 516 26.49 18.02 -2.92
N ASP A 517 26.98 19.25 -3.06
CA ASP A 517 27.31 20.09 -1.89
C ASP A 517 26.06 20.83 -1.38
N ASP A 518 25.85 20.86 -0.06
CA ASP A 518 24.87 21.72 0.65
C ASP A 518 23.38 21.47 0.32
N ILE A 519 22.95 20.20 0.29
CA ILE A 519 21.53 19.83 0.15
C ILE A 519 20.79 19.95 1.48
N GLY A 520 19.82 20.88 1.54
CA GLY A 520 18.87 20.99 2.66
C GLY A 520 17.69 20.03 2.58
N GLU A 521 17.10 19.84 1.40
CA GLU A 521 15.96 18.95 1.15
C GLU A 521 16.02 18.36 -0.26
N ILE A 522 15.42 17.18 -0.46
CA ILE A 522 15.28 16.53 -1.76
C ILE A 522 13.81 16.35 -2.06
N TYR A 523 13.43 16.63 -3.30
CA TYR A 523 12.14 16.25 -3.83
C TYR A 523 12.29 14.91 -4.56
N ILE A 524 11.61 13.88 -4.06
CA ILE A 524 11.56 12.56 -4.70
C ILE A 524 10.25 12.51 -5.47
N ALA A 525 10.33 12.34 -6.79
CA ALA A 525 9.14 12.14 -7.61
C ALA A 525 8.40 10.85 -7.20
N SER A 526 7.12 10.76 -7.55
CA SER A 526 6.35 9.52 -7.45
C SER A 526 7.13 8.34 -8.03
N HIS A 527 7.07 7.20 -7.36
CA HIS A 527 7.59 5.92 -7.88
C HIS A 527 6.48 4.86 -7.99
N ARG A 528 5.21 5.27 -7.91
CA ARG A 528 4.05 4.38 -8.02
C ARG A 528 3.59 4.13 -9.45
N ASP A 529 4.10 4.87 -10.44
CA ASP A 529 3.65 4.83 -11.84
C ASP A 529 3.55 3.40 -12.41
N GLU A 530 4.55 2.52 -12.18
CA GLU A 530 4.49 1.13 -12.66
C GLU A 530 3.40 0.30 -11.96
N ILE A 531 3.17 0.54 -10.67
CA ILE A 531 2.14 -0.13 -9.86
C ILE A 531 0.76 0.29 -10.35
N ASP A 532 0.59 1.59 -10.48
CA ASP A 532 -0.57 2.27 -11.04
C ASP A 532 -0.96 1.71 -12.42
N ASP A 533 0.00 1.69 -13.33
CA ASP A 533 -0.13 1.16 -14.68
C ASP A 533 -0.57 -0.31 -14.71
N TYR A 534 -0.03 -1.11 -13.80
CA TYR A 534 -0.37 -2.52 -13.68
C TYR A 534 -1.79 -2.73 -13.13
N MET A 535 -2.16 -1.99 -12.09
CA MET A 535 -3.49 -2.07 -11.48
C MET A 535 -4.58 -1.59 -12.43
N ALA A 536 -4.31 -0.53 -13.19
CA ALA A 536 -5.19 -0.01 -14.24
C ALA A 536 -5.56 -1.07 -15.27
N ARG A 537 -4.56 -1.81 -15.77
CA ARG A 537 -4.76 -2.82 -16.81
C ARG A 537 -5.46 -4.07 -16.29
N LYS A 538 -5.25 -4.44 -15.03
CA LYS A 538 -5.99 -5.54 -14.38
C LYS A 538 -7.50 -5.34 -14.39
N ILE A 539 -7.95 -4.10 -14.17
CA ILE A 539 -9.38 -3.75 -14.23
C ILE A 539 -9.93 -4.01 -15.63
N ASN A 540 -9.20 -3.61 -16.66
CA ASN A 540 -9.63 -3.81 -18.05
C ASN A 540 -9.74 -5.29 -18.45
N SER A 541 -8.87 -6.16 -17.92
CA SER A 541 -8.94 -7.60 -18.19
C SER A 541 -10.16 -8.30 -17.56
N ASP A 542 -10.70 -7.76 -16.45
CA ASP A 542 -11.93 -8.27 -15.80
C ASP A 542 -13.22 -7.70 -16.42
N LEU A 543 -13.09 -6.74 -17.35
CA LEU A 543 -14.20 -6.05 -18.02
C LEU A 543 -14.46 -6.57 -19.44
N GLU A 544 -13.70 -7.55 -19.91
CA GLU A 544 -13.93 -8.21 -21.20
C GLU A 544 -14.82 -9.46 -21.07
N ASP A 545 -15.84 -9.53 -21.92
CA ASP A 545 -16.58 -10.77 -22.17
C ASP A 545 -15.64 -11.87 -22.73
N GLU A 546 -15.97 -13.13 -22.45
CA GLU A 546 -15.16 -14.37 -22.45
C GLU A 546 -14.16 -14.69 -23.62
N GLU A 547 -13.86 -13.82 -24.59
CA GLU A 547 -12.94 -14.13 -25.71
C GLU A 547 -11.99 -13.00 -26.19
N GLY A 548 -11.76 -11.91 -25.44
CA GLY A 548 -10.89 -10.79 -25.85
C GLY A 548 -9.53 -10.69 -25.15
N GLU A 549 -8.52 -10.10 -25.81
CA GLU A 549 -7.41 -9.40 -25.14
C GLU A 549 -7.78 -7.91 -25.06
N SER A 550 -7.57 -7.28 -23.90
CA SER A 550 -7.90 -5.86 -23.63
C SER A 550 -7.56 -4.98 -24.83
N PHE A 551 -8.49 -4.13 -25.28
CA PHE A 551 -8.22 -3.17 -26.37
C PHE A 551 -6.91 -2.39 -26.15
N LEU A 552 -6.57 -2.10 -24.89
CA LEU A 552 -5.31 -1.49 -24.52
C LEU A 552 -4.13 -2.46 -24.63
N ASP A 553 -4.27 -3.71 -24.19
CA ASP A 553 -3.23 -4.73 -24.37
C ASP A 553 -2.93 -5.00 -25.85
N LEU A 554 -3.94 -4.91 -26.72
CA LEU A 554 -3.80 -5.02 -28.17
C LEU A 554 -3.05 -3.83 -28.79
N LEU A 555 -3.21 -2.62 -28.23
CA LEU A 555 -2.65 -1.37 -28.76
C LEU A 555 -1.23 -1.09 -28.23
N ILE A 556 -0.98 -1.32 -26.93
CA ILE A 556 0.26 -0.94 -26.23
C ILE A 556 0.95 -2.12 -25.52
N GLY A 557 0.38 -3.32 -25.54
CA GLY A 557 0.91 -4.52 -24.88
C GLY A 557 0.50 -4.64 -23.40
N PRO A 558 0.60 -5.84 -22.81
CA PRO A 558 0.26 -6.07 -21.40
C PRO A 558 1.26 -5.35 -20.47
N ALA A 559 0.79 -4.79 -19.35
CA ALA A 559 1.73 -4.32 -18.33
C ALA A 559 2.38 -5.49 -17.61
N PRO A 560 3.72 -5.51 -17.52
CA PRO A 560 4.39 -6.44 -16.65
C PRO A 560 4.02 -6.14 -15.19
N LYS A 561 3.88 -7.19 -14.39
CA LYS A 561 3.76 -7.05 -12.94
C LYS A 561 5.01 -6.35 -12.38
N PRO A 562 4.86 -5.25 -11.62
CA PRO A 562 5.98 -4.56 -10.99
C PRO A 562 6.72 -5.52 -10.07
N LYS A 563 8.05 -5.46 -10.10
CA LYS A 563 8.91 -6.32 -9.30
C LYS A 563 10.25 -5.65 -9.04
N GLN A 564 10.96 -6.14 -8.04
CA GLN A 564 12.29 -5.66 -7.71
C GLN A 564 13.26 -5.87 -8.89
N GLU A 565 13.90 -4.79 -9.36
CA GLU A 565 14.87 -4.81 -10.44
C GLU A 565 16.11 -5.63 -10.06
N MET A 566 16.28 -6.78 -10.70
CA MET A 566 17.29 -7.75 -10.32
C MET A 566 17.90 -8.43 -11.52
N GLU A 567 19.19 -8.72 -11.45
CA GLU A 567 19.85 -9.50 -12.49
C GLU A 567 19.29 -10.93 -12.57
N PHE A 568 19.05 -11.38 -13.81
CA PHE A 568 18.32 -12.62 -14.12
C PHE A 568 18.81 -13.89 -13.40
N MET A 569 20.13 -14.07 -13.23
CA MET A 569 20.65 -15.26 -12.55
C MET A 569 20.47 -15.21 -11.03
N LEU A 570 20.53 -14.00 -10.44
CA LEU A 570 20.21 -13.82 -9.03
C LEU A 570 18.72 -14.01 -8.80
N GLU A 571 17.86 -13.43 -9.65
CA GLU A 571 16.40 -13.59 -9.59
C GLU A 571 16.02 -15.07 -9.65
N GLN A 572 16.58 -15.83 -10.59
CA GLN A 572 16.36 -17.29 -10.65
C GLN A 572 16.78 -18.01 -9.37
N LEU A 573 17.86 -17.59 -8.72
CA LEU A 573 18.32 -18.21 -7.48
C LEU A 573 17.38 -17.89 -6.31
N ILE A 574 16.97 -16.63 -6.17
CA ILE A 574 16.01 -16.19 -5.14
C ILE A 574 14.68 -16.94 -5.30
N ASN A 575 14.13 -16.98 -6.51
CA ASN A 575 12.89 -17.69 -6.81
C ASN A 575 13.00 -19.20 -6.51
N LEU A 576 14.15 -19.81 -6.80
CA LEU A 576 14.37 -21.22 -6.51
C LEU A 576 14.52 -21.50 -5.01
N LEU A 577 15.17 -20.61 -4.26
CA LEU A 577 15.30 -20.71 -2.80
C LEU A 577 13.94 -20.60 -2.12
N ASP A 578 13.13 -19.61 -2.48
CA ASP A 578 11.79 -19.42 -1.92
C ASP A 578 10.83 -20.55 -2.31
N GLY A 579 10.92 -21.04 -3.55
CA GLY A 579 10.12 -22.15 -4.05
C GLY A 579 10.31 -23.46 -3.28
N THR A 580 11.39 -23.61 -2.49
CA THR A 580 11.59 -24.78 -1.63
C THR A 580 10.65 -24.82 -0.42
N ARG A 581 10.18 -23.66 0.04
CA ARG A 581 9.47 -23.48 1.33
C ARG A 581 10.25 -23.97 2.55
N ASP A 582 11.57 -24.14 2.42
CA ASP A 582 12.48 -24.47 3.51
C ASP A 582 13.02 -23.19 4.16
N TYR A 583 12.96 -23.13 5.50
CA TYR A 583 13.31 -21.90 6.23
C TYR A 583 14.77 -21.50 6.03
N LEU A 584 15.72 -22.44 5.92
CA LEU A 584 17.13 -22.11 5.67
C LEU A 584 17.36 -21.59 4.27
N CYS A 585 16.63 -22.12 3.28
CA CYS A 585 16.67 -21.59 1.91
C CYS A 585 16.10 -20.18 1.84
N ILE A 586 14.94 -19.93 2.47
CA ILE A 586 14.32 -18.60 2.54
C ILE A 586 15.24 -17.61 3.27
N ARG A 587 15.82 -18.01 4.41
CA ARG A 587 16.80 -17.18 5.14
C ARG A 587 18.02 -16.84 4.28
N ALA A 588 18.54 -17.82 3.53
CA ALA A 588 19.64 -17.56 2.60
C ALA A 588 19.23 -16.58 1.50
N ALA A 589 18.03 -16.69 0.93
CA ALA A 589 17.53 -15.73 -0.06
C ALA A 589 17.45 -14.30 0.52
N ARG A 590 16.90 -14.15 1.74
CA ARG A 590 16.88 -12.87 2.46
C ARG A 590 18.28 -12.27 2.61
N TYR A 591 19.25 -13.04 3.11
CA TYR A 591 20.60 -12.51 3.26
C TYR A 591 21.28 -12.14 1.92
N LEU A 592 20.94 -12.82 0.82
CA LEU A 592 21.43 -12.44 -0.51
C LEU A 592 20.80 -11.13 -1.02
N LEU A 593 19.54 -10.88 -0.67
CA LEU A 593 18.84 -9.63 -1.01
C LEU A 593 19.35 -8.43 -0.19
N LEU A 594 19.86 -8.68 1.02
CA LEU A 594 20.47 -7.67 1.89
C LEU A 594 21.89 -7.23 1.47
N LEU A 595 22.47 -7.89 0.45
CA LEU A 595 23.77 -7.50 -0.09
C LEU A 595 23.65 -6.17 -0.85
N ASP A 596 24.70 -5.35 -0.74
CA ASP A 596 24.80 -4.12 -1.53
C ASP A 596 24.80 -4.41 -3.03
N SER A 597 24.47 -3.39 -3.83
CA SER A 597 24.29 -3.54 -5.27
C SER A 597 25.54 -4.05 -5.99
N ASN A 598 26.74 -3.63 -5.59
CA ASN A 598 27.99 -4.12 -6.18
C ASN A 598 28.23 -5.59 -5.85
N THR A 599 28.00 -6.00 -4.60
CA THR A 599 28.14 -7.42 -4.21
C THR A 599 27.12 -8.31 -4.91
N ARG A 600 25.86 -7.86 -5.06
CA ARG A 600 24.84 -8.60 -5.84
C ARG A 600 25.24 -8.75 -7.31
N GLY A 601 25.77 -7.69 -7.93
CA GLY A 601 26.28 -7.75 -9.30
C GLY A 601 27.44 -8.75 -9.45
N ASN A 602 28.44 -8.66 -8.57
CA ASN A 602 29.57 -9.62 -8.55
C ASN A 602 29.10 -11.08 -8.38
N LEU A 603 28.10 -11.30 -7.52
CA LEU A 603 27.52 -12.63 -7.35
C LEU A 603 26.80 -13.10 -8.62
N SER A 604 26.01 -12.25 -9.25
CA SER A 604 25.31 -12.60 -10.49
C SER A 604 26.28 -12.88 -11.64
N ASP A 605 27.36 -12.12 -11.76
CA ASP A 605 28.45 -12.38 -12.70
C ASP A 605 29.12 -13.73 -12.45
N PHE A 606 29.38 -14.06 -11.18
CA PHE A 606 29.85 -15.37 -10.78
C PHE A 606 28.87 -16.47 -11.21
N LEU A 607 27.57 -16.33 -10.90
CA LEU A 607 26.54 -17.30 -11.24
C LEU A 607 26.50 -17.53 -12.76
N SER A 608 26.52 -16.46 -13.55
CA SER A 608 26.52 -16.47 -15.01
C SER A 608 27.76 -17.13 -15.61
N SER A 609 28.95 -16.66 -15.21
CA SER A 609 30.25 -17.12 -15.72
C SER A 609 30.50 -18.59 -15.37
N ARG A 610 30.24 -18.97 -14.12
CA ARG A 610 30.51 -20.33 -13.63
C ARG A 610 29.49 -21.34 -14.13
N SER A 611 28.23 -20.96 -14.31
CA SER A 611 27.23 -21.79 -14.97
C SER A 611 27.66 -22.19 -16.38
N ARG A 612 28.21 -21.24 -17.15
CA ARG A 612 28.74 -21.48 -18.50
C ARG A 612 29.91 -22.46 -18.49
N LYS A 613 30.93 -22.20 -17.65
CA LYS A 613 32.10 -23.06 -17.52
C LYS A 613 31.71 -24.48 -17.13
N LEU A 614 30.79 -24.65 -16.17
CA LEU A 614 30.34 -25.96 -15.69
C LEU A 614 29.77 -26.84 -16.83
N LEU A 615 29.01 -26.25 -17.75
CA LEU A 615 28.43 -26.97 -18.88
C LEU A 615 29.45 -27.25 -20.00
N GLU A 616 30.41 -26.37 -20.23
CA GLU A 616 31.51 -26.59 -21.19
C GLU A 616 32.43 -27.74 -20.75
N PHE A 617 32.82 -27.78 -19.48
CA PHE A 617 33.76 -28.78 -18.96
C PHE A 617 33.16 -30.19 -18.84
N ARG A 618 31.83 -30.32 -18.76
CA ARG A 618 31.14 -31.61 -18.80
C ARG A 618 31.45 -32.39 -20.09
N ARG A 619 31.67 -31.70 -21.21
CA ARG A 619 32.05 -32.30 -22.50
C ARG A 619 33.49 -32.84 -22.51
N ARG A 620 34.35 -32.39 -21.58
CA ARG A 620 35.79 -32.72 -21.55
C ARG A 620 36.18 -33.81 -20.53
N LYS A 621 35.24 -34.49 -19.87
CA LYS A 621 35.50 -35.46 -18.77
C LYS A 621 36.42 -34.94 -17.66
N ALA A 622 36.57 -33.62 -17.52
CA ALA A 622 37.35 -33.03 -16.44
C ALA A 622 36.53 -33.09 -15.15
N ILE A 623 37.19 -33.37 -14.03
CA ILE A 623 36.63 -33.30 -12.69
C ILE A 623 36.06 -31.88 -12.51
N LEU A 624 34.74 -31.77 -12.41
CA LEU A 624 34.05 -30.50 -12.18
C LEU A 624 34.37 -30.05 -10.76
N THR A 625 35.36 -29.18 -10.60
CA THR A 625 35.55 -28.48 -9.34
C THR A 625 34.30 -27.63 -9.12
N PRO A 626 33.57 -27.80 -8.01
CA PRO A 626 32.46 -26.92 -7.68
C PRO A 626 32.98 -25.49 -7.54
N TYR A 627 32.27 -24.56 -8.16
CA TYR A 627 32.57 -23.14 -8.02
C TYR A 627 31.96 -22.63 -6.72
N MET A 628 32.72 -21.83 -5.98
CA MET A 628 32.32 -21.21 -4.73
C MET A 628 32.46 -19.70 -4.83
N ALA A 629 31.43 -18.96 -4.45
CA ALA A 629 31.51 -17.54 -4.17
C ALA A 629 31.24 -17.32 -2.67
N LEU A 630 31.94 -16.35 -2.09
CA LEU A 630 31.62 -15.78 -0.78
C LEU A 630 30.88 -14.46 -1.01
N ASN A 631 29.99 -14.09 -0.10
CA ASN A 631 29.38 -12.77 -0.10
C ASN A 631 30.36 -11.64 0.30
N TYR A 632 31.44 -11.93 1.01
CA TYR A 632 32.52 -10.96 1.31
C TYR A 632 33.81 -11.69 1.77
N LYS A 633 34.95 -10.97 1.81
CA LYS A 633 36.15 -11.42 2.54
C LYS A 633 36.00 -11.04 4.01
N THR A 634 36.58 -11.81 4.93
CA THR A 634 36.44 -11.59 6.40
C THR A 634 36.80 -10.16 6.84
N GLU A 635 37.72 -9.49 6.12
CA GLU A 635 38.14 -8.11 6.36
C GLU A 635 37.10 -7.07 5.87
N ASP A 636 36.31 -7.42 4.86
CA ASP A 636 35.28 -6.59 4.22
C ASP A 636 33.86 -6.88 4.78
N ARG A 637 33.79 -7.60 5.91
CA ARG A 637 32.53 -8.07 6.47
C ARG A 637 31.68 -6.92 7.01
N ILE A 638 30.45 -6.83 6.52
CA ILE A 638 29.38 -6.11 7.23
C ILE A 638 29.05 -6.92 8.49
N ARG A 639 29.14 -6.30 9.66
CA ARG A 639 29.00 -6.98 10.97
C ARG A 639 27.67 -7.71 11.15
N GLU A 640 26.69 -7.42 10.31
CA GLU A 640 25.28 -7.85 10.45
C GLU A 640 24.92 -9.09 9.60
N LEU A 641 25.70 -9.44 8.57
CA LEU A 641 25.38 -10.59 7.69
C LEU A 641 26.30 -11.80 7.96
N PRO A 642 25.81 -13.05 7.85
CA PRO A 642 26.65 -14.23 7.98
C PRO A 642 27.43 -14.55 6.68
N ILE A 643 28.42 -15.44 6.77
CA ILE A 643 29.14 -15.91 5.58
C ILE A 643 28.24 -16.84 4.78
N ILE A 644 28.09 -16.54 3.49
CA ILE A 644 27.34 -17.37 2.54
C ILE A 644 28.30 -17.92 1.51
N SER A 645 28.33 -19.24 1.37
CA SER A 645 29.10 -19.95 0.35
C SER A 645 28.17 -20.60 -0.67
N ILE A 646 28.24 -20.17 -1.93
CA ILE A 646 27.35 -20.69 -2.99
C ILE A 646 28.11 -21.68 -3.88
N PHE A 647 27.63 -22.92 -3.95
CA PHE A 647 28.24 -24.02 -4.69
C PHE A 647 27.44 -24.40 -5.94
N LEU A 648 28.01 -24.21 -7.13
CA LEU A 648 27.37 -24.63 -8.38
C LEU A 648 27.77 -26.04 -8.80
N LEU A 649 26.76 -26.89 -9.02
CA LEU A 649 26.89 -28.28 -9.45
C LEU A 649 25.86 -28.61 -10.54
N HIS A 650 26.11 -29.66 -11.32
CA HIS A 650 25.09 -30.16 -12.23
C HIS A 650 23.93 -30.77 -11.42
N ALA A 651 22.67 -30.54 -11.80
CA ALA A 651 21.48 -30.96 -11.07
C ALA A 651 21.35 -32.49 -10.86
N SER A 652 22.08 -33.28 -11.64
CA SER A 652 22.18 -34.75 -11.50
C SER A 652 23.29 -35.21 -10.55
N ASN A 653 24.04 -34.30 -9.91
CA ASN A 653 25.11 -34.66 -9.00
C ASN A 653 24.56 -35.44 -7.79
N LYS A 654 25.28 -36.48 -7.36
CA LYS A 654 24.88 -37.36 -6.24
C LYS A 654 24.75 -36.60 -4.92
N VAL A 655 25.46 -35.49 -4.74
CA VAL A 655 25.40 -34.62 -3.54
C VAL A 655 23.99 -34.09 -3.26
N PHE A 656 23.13 -33.92 -4.27
CA PHE A 656 21.73 -33.53 -4.03
C PHE A 656 20.87 -34.65 -3.43
N LYS A 657 21.28 -35.92 -3.55
CA LYS A 657 20.52 -37.09 -3.08
C LYS A 657 21.10 -37.71 -1.82
N ASP A 658 22.43 -37.72 -1.68
CA ASP A 658 23.14 -38.37 -0.58
C ASP A 658 23.56 -37.34 0.49
N VAL A 659 22.89 -37.38 1.64
CA VAL A 659 23.11 -36.46 2.78
C VAL A 659 24.54 -36.57 3.34
N VAL A 660 25.11 -37.79 3.39
CA VAL A 660 26.44 -38.03 3.94
C VAL A 660 27.51 -37.48 3.00
N GLN A 661 27.37 -37.77 1.69
CA GLN A 661 28.25 -37.19 0.68
C GLN A 661 28.14 -35.67 0.65
N ARG A 662 26.94 -35.10 0.84
CA ARG A 662 26.73 -33.65 0.89
C ARG A 662 27.43 -33.02 2.08
N LYS A 663 27.22 -33.54 3.29
CA LYS A 663 27.87 -33.01 4.49
C LYS A 663 29.39 -33.07 4.37
N ARG A 664 29.93 -34.20 3.91
CA ARG A 664 31.37 -34.34 3.65
C ARG A 664 31.87 -33.35 2.60
N PHE A 665 31.16 -33.24 1.46
CA PHE A 665 31.49 -32.32 0.38
C PHE A 665 31.60 -30.87 0.87
N LEU A 666 30.65 -30.42 1.70
CA LEU A 666 30.62 -29.08 2.27
C LEU A 666 31.74 -28.86 3.29
N MET A 667 31.91 -29.78 4.25
CA MET A 667 32.96 -29.66 5.27
C MET A 667 34.37 -29.68 4.67
N GLU A 668 34.58 -30.35 3.53
CA GLU A 668 35.82 -30.31 2.76
C GLU A 668 36.06 -28.99 2.00
N ARG A 669 35.14 -28.02 2.06
CA ARG A 669 35.18 -26.80 1.22
C ARG A 669 34.86 -25.51 1.98
N VAL A 670 34.27 -25.59 3.17
CA VAL A 670 34.09 -24.44 4.06
C VAL A 670 35.44 -24.01 4.61
N VAL A 671 35.78 -22.75 4.38
CA VAL A 671 37.09 -22.17 4.71
C VAL A 671 37.14 -21.77 6.19
N TYR A 672 36.05 -21.23 6.71
CA TYR A 672 35.97 -20.68 8.06
C TYR A 672 35.38 -21.72 9.02
N GLU A 673 36.19 -22.22 9.95
CA GLU A 673 35.74 -23.18 10.97
C GLU A 673 35.16 -22.51 12.20
N ASP A 674 35.58 -21.26 12.46
CA ASP A 674 35.34 -20.57 13.73
C ASP A 674 33.96 -19.90 13.79
N GLU A 675 33.23 -19.87 12.67
CA GLU A 675 31.88 -19.31 12.60
C GLU A 675 30.95 -20.07 11.65
N PRO A 676 29.62 -19.98 11.84
CA PRO A 676 28.66 -20.61 10.96
C PRO A 676 28.70 -20.05 9.53
N THR A 677 28.84 -20.93 8.55
CA THR A 677 28.75 -20.63 7.11
C THR A 677 27.47 -21.22 6.52
N TYR A 678 26.67 -20.39 5.87
CA TYR A 678 25.50 -20.80 5.09
C TYR A 678 25.95 -21.32 3.72
N CYS A 679 25.89 -22.63 3.54
CA CYS A 679 26.27 -23.30 2.30
C CYS A 679 25.06 -23.50 1.39
N VAL A 680 24.98 -22.77 0.30
CA VAL A 680 23.90 -22.86 -0.70
C VAL A 680 24.36 -23.72 -1.87
N LEU A 681 23.87 -24.94 -2.03
CA LEU A 681 24.17 -25.78 -3.20
C LEU A 681 23.13 -25.57 -4.28
N VAL A 682 23.56 -25.13 -5.46
CA VAL A 682 22.70 -24.83 -6.60
C VAL A 682 22.96 -25.82 -7.73
N GLY A 683 21.89 -26.47 -8.19
CA GLY A 683 21.90 -27.50 -9.21
C GLY A 683 21.43 -26.96 -10.56
N ILE A 684 22.33 -26.90 -11.55
CA ILE A 684 22.02 -26.41 -12.90
C ILE A 684 21.75 -27.54 -13.89
N ASN A 685 20.80 -27.35 -14.80
CA ASN A 685 20.53 -28.27 -15.90
C ASN A 685 21.33 -27.92 -17.17
N ASN A 686 21.13 -28.69 -18.24
CA ASN A 686 21.82 -28.46 -19.52
C ASN A 686 21.38 -27.17 -20.25
N ASN A 687 20.23 -26.62 -19.89
CA ASN A 687 19.68 -25.39 -20.47
C ASN A 687 20.13 -24.13 -19.71
N LYS A 688 21.10 -24.26 -18.79
CA LYS A 688 21.58 -23.20 -17.89
C LYS A 688 20.56 -22.71 -16.84
N GLU A 689 19.50 -23.46 -16.61
CA GLU A 689 18.49 -23.11 -15.61
C GLU A 689 18.82 -23.77 -14.28
N PHE A 690 18.61 -23.03 -13.19
CA PHE A 690 18.67 -23.60 -11.85
C PHE A 690 17.42 -24.46 -11.58
N LYS A 691 17.64 -25.69 -11.11
CA LYS A 691 16.56 -26.69 -10.90
C LYS A 691 16.53 -27.30 -9.50
N LYS A 692 17.60 -27.15 -8.73
CA LYS A 692 17.67 -27.66 -7.35
C LYS A 692 18.44 -26.69 -6.48
N VAL A 693 17.99 -26.52 -5.25
CA VAL A 693 18.74 -25.81 -4.24
C VAL A 693 18.60 -26.50 -2.90
N ILE A 694 19.68 -26.51 -2.11
CA ILE A 694 19.70 -27.00 -0.73
C ILE A 694 20.62 -26.08 0.06
N THR A 695 20.13 -25.60 1.21
CA THR A 695 20.95 -24.83 2.15
C THR A 695 21.33 -25.68 3.36
N ASN A 696 22.59 -25.60 3.80
CA ASN A 696 23.07 -26.21 5.03
C ASN A 696 23.99 -25.25 5.80
N ILE A 697 23.85 -25.19 7.12
CA ILE A 697 24.79 -24.46 7.97
C ILE A 697 25.93 -25.41 8.36
N ILE A 698 27.17 -24.96 8.16
CA ILE A 698 28.40 -25.65 8.61
C ILE A 698 29.18 -24.67 9.48
N GLY A 699 29.47 -25.03 10.72
CA GLY A 699 30.20 -24.18 11.66
C GLY A 699 31.02 -24.99 12.66
N PRO A 700 31.46 -24.36 13.76
CA PRO A 700 32.39 -24.95 14.74
C PRO A 700 31.92 -26.30 15.28
N GLU A 701 30.63 -26.40 15.63
CA GLU A 701 30.06 -27.60 16.24
C GLU A 701 30.21 -28.84 15.35
N GLN A 702 30.01 -28.68 14.03
CA GLN A 702 30.14 -29.78 13.08
C GLN A 702 31.58 -30.26 12.97
N PHE A 703 32.57 -29.37 13.07
CA PHE A 703 33.98 -29.73 13.04
C PHE A 703 34.44 -30.34 14.37
N GLN A 704 34.01 -29.78 15.50
CA GLN A 704 34.32 -30.27 16.85
C GLN A 704 33.74 -31.67 17.11
N ALA A 705 32.60 -32.00 16.50
CA ALA A 705 31.99 -33.32 16.60
C ALA A 705 32.73 -34.43 15.82
N LEU A 706 33.74 -34.11 15.00
CA LEU A 706 34.47 -35.11 14.22
C LEU A 706 35.56 -35.82 15.04
N PRO A 707 35.79 -37.13 14.79
CA PRO A 707 37.00 -37.79 15.25
C PRO A 707 38.26 -37.10 14.69
N GLU A 708 39.32 -37.04 15.48
CA GLU A 708 40.56 -36.33 15.12
C GLU A 708 41.13 -36.76 13.76
N SER A 709 41.08 -38.06 13.44
CA SER A 709 41.53 -38.60 12.16
C SER A 709 40.72 -38.09 10.97
N ALA A 710 39.39 -37.96 11.13
CA ALA A 710 38.49 -37.44 10.10
C ALA A 710 38.68 -35.93 9.92
N TYR A 711 38.84 -35.19 11.02
CA TYR A 711 39.15 -33.77 10.98
C TYR A 711 40.45 -33.49 10.21
N ARG A 712 41.54 -34.19 10.54
CA ARG A 712 42.83 -34.04 9.83
C ARG A 712 42.71 -34.35 8.34
N GLN A 713 41.94 -35.36 7.95
CA GLN A 713 41.71 -35.69 6.54
C GLN A 713 40.93 -34.60 5.79
N ILE A 714 39.88 -34.06 6.42
CA ILE A 714 39.07 -32.98 5.86
C ILE A 714 39.91 -31.69 5.74
N LYS A 715 40.73 -31.37 6.76
CA LYS A 715 41.65 -30.23 6.74
C LYS A 715 42.69 -30.32 5.61
N ALA A 716 43.36 -31.47 5.46
CA ALA A 716 44.32 -31.67 4.36
C ALA A 716 43.65 -31.59 2.98
N THR A 717 42.38 -31.99 2.86
CA THR A 717 41.61 -31.86 1.61
C THR A 717 41.29 -30.40 1.32
N ARG A 718 40.89 -29.62 2.34
CA ARG A 718 40.64 -28.18 2.22
C ARG A 718 41.87 -27.41 1.79
N GLU A 719 43.03 -27.68 2.39
CA GLU A 719 44.31 -27.07 2.03
C GLU A 719 44.62 -27.29 0.54
N LYS A 720 44.50 -28.54 0.05
CA LYS A 720 44.66 -28.86 -1.39
C LYS A 720 43.66 -28.13 -2.29
N VAL A 721 42.40 -28.03 -1.87
CA VAL A 721 41.36 -27.32 -2.63
C VAL A 721 41.69 -25.83 -2.69
N SER A 722 42.14 -25.23 -1.58
CA SER A 722 42.55 -23.82 -1.50
C SER A 722 43.74 -23.52 -2.43
N GLU A 723 44.79 -24.35 -2.38
CA GLU A 723 45.96 -24.24 -3.26
C GLU A 723 45.57 -24.34 -4.75
N SER A 724 44.62 -25.21 -5.08
CA SER A 724 44.13 -25.37 -6.46
C SER A 724 43.30 -24.20 -6.98
N ARG A 725 42.71 -23.37 -6.09
CA ARG A 725 41.95 -22.17 -6.45
C ARG A 725 42.90 -21.01 -6.80
N ASN A 726 43.95 -20.80 -6.00
CA ASN A 726 44.98 -19.78 -6.27
C ASN A 726 45.73 -20.00 -7.59
N ILE A 727 45.76 -21.22 -8.13
CA ILE A 727 46.42 -21.56 -9.39
C ILE A 727 45.49 -21.44 -10.61
N LYS A 728 44.16 -21.30 -10.43
CA LYS A 728 43.17 -21.32 -11.53
C LYS A 728 42.32 -20.06 -11.70
N GLU A 729 42.48 -19.06 -10.85
CA GLU A 729 41.75 -17.79 -10.98
C GLU A 729 42.48 -16.70 -11.78
N PHE A 730 43.67 -17.01 -12.33
CA PHE A 730 44.46 -16.13 -13.20
C PHE A 730 44.88 -16.77 -14.55
N GLU A 731 44.09 -17.72 -15.07
CA GLU A 731 44.19 -18.16 -16.48
C GLU A 731 42.85 -18.06 -17.22
#